data_AF-A0A1H3SE02-F1
#
_entry.id   AF-A0A1H3SE02-F1
#
_cell.length_a   1.000
_cell.length_b   1.000
_cell.length_c   1.000
_cell.angle_alpha   90.00
_cell.angle_beta   90.00
_cell.angle_gamma   90.00
#
_symmetry.space_group_name_H-M   'P 1'
#
loop_
_entity.id
_entity.type
_entity.pdbx_description
1 polymer ?
#
loop_
_entity_poly.entity_id
_entity_poly.type
_entity_poly.pdbx_seq_one_letter_code
_entity_poly.pdbx_strand_id
1 'polypeptide(L)'
;MSSRKEWGGTASQLRDAGESRSRNRVPHLVVATLAAAFLVAGGLGFGAGVPAASAAPETTPSPAPTASAVPSEPAPPPSAPLPSNDPTDPPDATTPPPTPVAPDILSPAEDALVSSPVEITGTGTPGGSLQILVAGSSEPLCVVTPDADGAWSCTATGLPSSSSTTLRAVEPAAGGSAPDDTVSLRVLNAPTVTGGPRGTLTNAVVQGSAVPGATVTATAGAFACSGTADASGAWSCALADGITDGDYVVTARQTTPWSNGASSPASEPLGIQVDVTVPPAPQLLSPSSGQALPTSGALFSGSGEDGATVSIFAGAYSLCQVLVSGTTWSCSAAPVPAGRYPVAVLQQDPAGNVSVQSGPLTLVFQDATATAPGTPGGTGSSATPPATSGGQPGSPDASAPSGGGSGSSGSPGFPPGNGSGDPTAPGQDGTPAPGVVPPSGSWSDATRFTASLQPAVGVGAGPVWWIALAVGGLALLLVALPARLLAGTMETVAARDGAERGRTPLGGRMLAALLGRNRSRHEYDRAPELRISPIATAGAAVLAAAAIVTLSAPVENQPAYLRLFVAVVAALGLVNLIATVVPARVASLAFGISSSVRLRPGLLLVAAGLALVSRLADLEPSLVFGLVAGLVIADSGSPDSAPSRSTDPTPAAVRSGAASKAIGPAAPDAWGRLATVQVLALGVLGAVAWLAAGALGDQTGSTDILMAGYAEFLHVVVLASFGATSLLLLPIGRSAGRRLLAWSPATWLLLAIASFSALAMLFVPSLAAAAEEGRLVVLLVGALAFAAVSVSAWAWTRFVADDAP
;
A
#
# COMPACT_ATOMS: atom_id res chain seq x y z
N MET A 1 19.28 62.14 -51.90
CA MET A 1 19.04 63.22 -50.92
C MET A 1 19.88 62.93 -49.69
N SER A 2 20.88 63.77 -49.40
CA SER A 2 21.96 63.51 -48.42
C SER A 2 21.49 63.86 -46.99
N SER A 3 21.59 62.99 -45.98
CA SER A 3 22.80 62.47 -45.30
C SER A 3 23.38 63.43 -44.24
N ARG A 4 23.27 62.98 -42.98
CA ARG A 4 24.22 63.16 -41.84
C ARG A 4 24.41 64.52 -41.15
N LYS A 5 24.39 64.45 -39.80
CA LYS A 5 25.34 64.99 -38.77
C LYS A 5 25.71 66.49 -38.82
N GLU A 6 26.07 67.17 -37.73
CA GLU A 6 26.39 66.85 -36.31
C GLU A 6 25.61 67.83 -35.40
N TRP A 7 25.59 67.76 -34.06
CA TRP A 7 26.56 68.20 -33.03
C TRP A 7 25.98 67.69 -31.68
N GLY A 8 26.68 67.47 -30.56
CA GLY A 8 27.95 68.00 -30.07
C GLY A 8 27.68 68.97 -28.90
N GLY A 9 28.03 68.61 -27.65
CA GLY A 9 27.93 69.54 -26.50
C GLY A 9 27.70 68.88 -25.13
N THR A 10 28.68 69.02 -24.24
CA THR A 10 28.66 68.56 -22.83
C THR A 10 28.38 69.70 -21.84
N ALA A 11 28.03 69.30 -20.60
CA ALA A 11 28.48 69.89 -19.32
C ALA A 11 27.51 70.70 -18.42
N SER A 12 27.84 70.65 -17.12
CA SER A 12 27.36 71.45 -15.95
C SER A 12 25.91 71.23 -15.49
N GLN A 13 25.68 70.65 -14.29
CA GLN A 13 25.69 71.30 -12.94
C GLN A 13 24.50 72.27 -12.73
N LEU A 14 23.80 72.34 -11.59
CA LEU A 14 24.07 71.92 -10.20
C LEU A 14 22.73 71.91 -9.40
N ARG A 15 22.50 70.93 -8.52
CA ARG A 15 22.19 71.17 -7.08
C ARG A 15 21.84 69.90 -6.30
N ASP A 16 22.51 69.79 -5.16
CA ASP A 16 22.34 68.80 -4.10
C ASP A 16 20.93 68.76 -3.49
N ALA A 17 20.49 67.56 -3.11
CA ALA A 17 20.36 67.17 -1.69
C ALA A 17 19.69 65.79 -1.57
N GLY A 18 20.26 64.86 -0.79
CA GLY A 18 19.51 63.64 -0.40
C GLY A 18 20.26 62.32 -0.23
N GLU A 19 21.59 62.29 -0.16
CA GLU A 19 22.31 61.04 0.12
C GLU A 19 22.50 60.82 1.64
N SER A 20 21.76 59.86 2.23
CA SER A 20 22.29 58.87 3.21
C SER A 20 21.19 58.14 4.01
N ARG A 21 21.49 56.88 4.37
CA ARG A 21 20.71 55.92 5.21
C ARG A 21 19.42 55.40 4.53
N SER A 22 19.25 54.10 4.27
CA SER A 22 19.83 52.92 4.94
C SER A 22 20.23 51.77 3.97
N ARG A 23 21.53 51.63 3.70
CA ARG A 23 22.12 50.32 3.32
C ARG A 23 22.19 49.41 4.56
N ASN A 24 22.28 48.10 4.33
CA ASN A 24 22.44 47.01 5.32
C ASN A 24 21.22 46.65 6.21
N ARG A 25 20.19 46.05 5.62
CA ARG A 25 19.27 45.12 6.34
C ARG A 25 18.94 43.80 5.63
N VAL A 26 19.53 43.53 4.45
CA VAL A 26 19.26 42.32 3.66
C VAL A 26 19.96 41.03 4.18
N PRO A 27 21.22 41.03 4.67
CA PRO A 27 21.89 39.76 5.03
C PRO A 27 21.33 39.10 6.31
N HIS A 28 20.67 39.85 7.20
CA HIS A 28 20.16 39.31 8.45
C HIS A 28 18.91 38.42 8.28
N LEU A 29 18.09 38.67 7.25
CA LEU A 29 16.86 37.87 7.04
C LEU A 29 17.17 36.44 6.57
N VAL A 30 18.22 36.28 5.75
CA VAL A 30 18.66 34.99 5.20
C VAL A 30 19.38 34.12 6.25
N VAL A 31 20.08 34.75 7.20
CA VAL A 31 20.68 34.04 8.34
C VAL A 31 19.62 33.65 9.38
N ALA A 32 18.60 34.49 9.60
CA ALA A 32 17.52 34.20 10.54
C ALA A 32 16.66 33.00 10.13
N THR A 33 16.37 32.82 8.83
CA THR A 33 15.60 31.65 8.35
C THR A 33 16.37 30.35 8.45
N LEU A 34 17.71 30.36 8.28
CA LEU A 34 18.56 29.19 8.50
C LEU A 34 18.73 28.85 9.99
N ALA A 35 18.79 29.86 10.86
CA ALA A 35 18.88 29.64 12.31
C ALA A 35 17.58 29.08 12.92
N ALA A 36 16.41 29.55 12.44
CA ALA A 36 15.12 29.05 12.92
C ALA A 36 14.89 27.56 12.61
N ALA A 37 15.41 27.05 11.50
CA ALA A 37 15.32 25.64 11.14
C ALA A 37 16.15 24.71 12.06
N PHE A 38 17.20 25.22 12.70
CA PHE A 38 18.06 24.44 13.60
C PHE A 38 17.53 24.36 15.04
N LEU A 39 16.71 25.33 15.47
CA LEU A 39 16.21 25.42 16.86
C LEU A 39 14.91 24.64 17.13
N VAL A 40 14.25 24.11 16.10
CA VAL A 40 13.04 23.27 16.27
C VAL A 40 13.40 21.78 16.42
N ALA A 41 14.65 21.38 16.12
CA ALA A 41 15.11 19.99 16.22
C ALA A 41 15.75 19.63 17.58
N GLY A 42 15.77 20.55 18.55
CA GLY A 42 16.51 20.37 19.81
C GLY A 42 15.88 21.08 21.00
N GLY A 43 14.84 20.49 21.60
CA GLY A 43 14.38 20.88 22.93
C GLY A 43 12.89 20.75 23.20
N LEU A 44 12.41 19.53 23.48
CA LEU A 44 11.31 19.30 24.42
C LEU A 44 11.59 18.01 25.21
N GLY A 45 11.89 18.15 26.49
CA GLY A 45 12.07 17.05 27.44
C GLY A 45 12.00 17.58 28.88
N PHE A 46 11.25 16.87 29.74
CA PHE A 46 10.89 17.23 31.13
C PHE A 46 10.00 18.49 31.27
N GLY A 47 9.08 18.60 32.24
CA GLY A 47 8.64 17.65 33.28
C GLY A 47 8.01 18.38 34.49
N ALA A 48 7.05 17.74 35.18
CA ALA A 48 6.29 18.26 36.35
C ALA A 48 5.37 19.49 36.08
N GLY A 49 4.32 19.76 36.86
CA GLY A 49 3.72 19.05 38.00
C GLY A 49 2.54 19.83 38.59
N VAL A 50 1.58 19.15 39.23
CA VAL A 50 0.36 19.74 39.81
C VAL A 50 0.67 20.50 41.12
N PRO A 51 -0.14 21.52 41.49
CA PRO A 51 -0.77 21.43 42.81
C PRO A 51 -2.24 21.89 42.84
N ALA A 52 -3.00 21.33 43.78
CA ALA A 52 -4.39 21.66 44.08
C ALA A 52 -4.56 22.33 45.46
N ALA A 53 -5.58 23.18 45.62
CA ALA A 53 -6.09 23.80 46.86
C ALA A 53 -7.41 24.56 46.51
N SER A 54 -8.45 24.72 47.35
CA SER A 54 -8.71 24.27 48.74
C SER A 54 -10.18 24.51 49.17
N ALA A 55 -10.71 23.64 50.05
CA ALA A 55 -11.64 23.89 51.19
C ALA A 55 -13.07 24.49 51.03
N ALA A 56 -14.10 23.65 51.30
CA ALA A 56 -15.06 23.65 52.46
C ALA A 56 -15.89 24.93 52.83
N PRO A 57 -16.90 24.91 53.76
CA PRO A 57 -17.39 23.81 54.65
C PRO A 57 -18.94 23.68 54.90
N GLU A 58 -19.32 22.64 55.67
CA GLU A 58 -20.41 22.53 56.70
C GLU A 58 -21.90 22.84 56.35
N THR A 59 -22.92 22.10 56.83
CA THR A 59 -23.30 21.82 58.24
C THR A 59 -24.26 20.63 58.42
N THR A 60 -24.22 19.96 59.58
CA THR A 60 -25.32 19.15 60.15
C THR A 60 -25.92 19.85 61.39
N PRO A 61 -27.13 19.47 61.90
CA PRO A 61 -27.18 18.51 63.01
C PRO A 61 -28.44 17.59 63.11
N SER A 62 -28.32 16.58 63.98
CA SER A 62 -29.35 15.66 64.55
C SER A 62 -30.18 16.39 65.68
N PRO A 63 -31.10 15.79 66.52
CA PRO A 63 -31.33 14.36 66.82
C PRO A 63 -32.75 13.83 67.28
N ALA A 64 -32.86 12.49 67.37
CA ALA A 64 -33.52 11.69 68.46
C ALA A 64 -35.07 11.69 68.68
N PRO A 65 -35.66 10.79 69.53
CA PRO A 65 -35.38 9.36 69.81
C PRO A 65 -36.64 8.42 70.01
N THR A 66 -36.41 7.10 70.23
CA THR A 66 -36.99 6.22 71.32
C THR A 66 -37.82 4.95 70.96
N ALA A 67 -37.39 3.81 71.56
CA ALA A 67 -38.09 2.55 71.94
C ALA A 67 -39.03 1.80 70.96
N SER A 68 -38.86 0.51 70.61
CA SER A 68 -38.65 -0.73 71.40
C SER A 68 -39.92 -1.39 71.99
N ALA A 69 -40.38 -2.50 71.38
CA ALA A 69 -40.96 -3.68 72.06
C ALA A 69 -41.05 -4.92 71.14
N VAL A 70 -40.67 -6.09 71.67
CA VAL A 70 -40.77 -7.48 71.16
C VAL A 70 -41.46 -8.25 72.30
N PRO A 71 -42.40 -9.23 72.14
CA PRO A 71 -42.27 -10.53 71.43
C PRO A 71 -43.56 -10.99 70.69
N SER A 72 -43.72 -12.15 70.03
CA SER A 72 -43.33 -13.54 70.36
C SER A 72 -43.53 -14.51 69.17
N GLU A 73 -42.91 -15.70 69.23
CA GLU A 73 -43.06 -16.85 68.31
C GLU A 73 -43.46 -18.12 69.13
N PRO A 74 -44.34 -19.04 68.63
CA PRO A 74 -43.87 -20.36 68.12
C PRO A 74 -44.73 -21.05 67.01
N ALA A 75 -44.05 -21.53 65.94
CA ALA A 75 -44.08 -22.88 65.29
C ALA A 75 -45.38 -23.73 65.13
N PRO A 76 -45.41 -24.82 64.30
CA PRO A 76 -44.76 -25.15 63.00
C PRO A 76 -45.80 -25.63 61.91
N PRO A 77 -45.43 -26.14 60.69
CA PRO A 77 -46.35 -26.31 59.55
C PRO A 77 -46.96 -27.75 59.45
N PRO A 78 -47.93 -28.04 58.53
CA PRO A 78 -47.60 -28.45 57.15
C PRO A 78 -48.68 -28.22 56.04
N SER A 79 -48.32 -28.65 54.82
CA SER A 79 -49.19 -29.11 53.70
C SER A 79 -49.77 -28.10 52.71
N ALA A 80 -49.29 -28.19 51.45
CA ALA A 80 -49.97 -27.65 50.27
C ALA A 80 -51.12 -28.56 49.80
N PRO A 81 -52.15 -27.98 49.16
CA PRO A 81 -52.44 -28.42 47.79
C PRO A 81 -52.84 -27.28 46.82
N LEU A 82 -52.35 -27.42 45.58
CA LEU A 82 -52.91 -27.11 44.23
C LEU A 82 -53.99 -26.00 44.01
N PRO A 83 -54.01 -25.36 42.82
CA PRO A 83 -54.40 -23.97 42.67
C PRO A 83 -55.92 -23.72 42.65
N SER A 84 -56.33 -22.64 43.29
CA SER A 84 -57.65 -22.03 43.08
C SER A 84 -57.53 -20.88 42.09
N ASN A 85 -58.35 -20.87 41.04
CA ASN A 85 -58.46 -19.72 40.13
C ASN A 85 -59.44 -18.72 40.74
N ASP A 86 -58.94 -17.58 41.22
CA ASP A 86 -59.77 -16.43 41.58
C ASP A 86 -59.18 -15.16 40.93
N PRO A 87 -59.90 -14.48 40.01
CA PRO A 87 -59.33 -13.43 39.18
C PRO A 87 -59.54 -12.02 39.75
N THR A 88 -59.13 -11.76 41.00
CA THR A 88 -59.15 -10.38 41.56
C THR A 88 -58.02 -10.11 42.56
N ASP A 89 -56.85 -9.72 42.06
CA ASP A 89 -56.09 -8.58 42.61
C ASP A 89 -55.01 -8.14 41.59
N PRO A 90 -54.90 -6.84 41.26
CA PRO A 90 -53.72 -6.35 40.56
C PRO A 90 -52.51 -6.39 41.51
N PRO A 91 -51.28 -6.68 41.04
CA PRO A 91 -50.11 -6.57 41.90
C PRO A 91 -49.98 -5.11 42.39
N ASP A 92 -49.91 -4.95 43.72
CA ASP A 92 -49.78 -3.65 44.38
C ASP A 92 -48.40 -3.04 44.07
N ALA A 93 -48.36 -2.27 42.98
CA ALA A 93 -47.17 -1.58 42.50
C ALA A 93 -46.92 -0.29 43.31
N THR A 94 -46.64 -0.45 44.61
CA THR A 94 -46.32 0.67 45.51
C THR A 94 -45.02 0.49 46.33
N THR A 95 -44.14 -0.42 45.93
CA THR A 95 -42.70 -0.16 46.15
C THR A 95 -42.34 1.06 45.29
N PRO A 96 -41.88 2.20 45.87
CA PRO A 96 -41.40 3.30 45.05
C PRO A 96 -40.23 2.78 44.19
N PRO A 97 -40.10 3.23 42.92
CA PRO A 97 -38.95 2.85 42.11
C PRO A 97 -37.66 3.20 42.87
N PRO A 98 -36.62 2.34 42.81
CA PRO A 98 -35.38 2.60 43.53
C PRO A 98 -34.86 3.98 43.13
N THR A 99 -34.43 4.76 44.12
CA THR A 99 -33.88 6.10 43.86
C THR A 99 -32.65 5.94 42.96
N PRO A 100 -32.61 6.53 41.76
CA PRO A 100 -31.53 6.30 40.82
C PRO A 100 -30.22 6.80 41.40
N VAL A 101 -29.24 5.91 41.47
CA VAL A 101 -27.86 6.16 41.88
C VAL A 101 -27.04 6.21 40.60
N ALA A 102 -26.26 7.28 40.40
CA ALA A 102 -25.35 7.34 39.26
C ALA A 102 -24.38 6.14 39.30
N PRO A 103 -24.15 5.44 38.18
CA PRO A 103 -23.20 4.34 38.16
C PRO A 103 -21.78 4.84 38.42
N ASP A 104 -20.92 3.96 38.92
CA ASP A 104 -19.51 4.24 39.24
C ASP A 104 -18.69 2.97 38.98
N ILE A 105 -17.61 3.05 38.20
CA ILE A 105 -16.73 1.92 37.88
C ILE A 105 -15.52 1.93 38.84
N LEU A 106 -15.52 0.98 39.78
CA LEU A 106 -14.51 0.90 40.85
C LEU A 106 -13.27 0.09 40.47
N SER A 107 -13.40 -0.86 39.54
CA SER A 107 -12.30 -1.68 39.03
C SER A 107 -12.54 -2.09 37.58
N PRO A 108 -11.50 -2.15 36.71
CA PRO A 108 -10.13 -1.72 36.97
C PRO A 108 -10.03 -0.20 37.17
N ALA A 109 -8.96 0.28 37.80
CA ALA A 109 -8.74 1.72 37.97
C ALA A 109 -8.41 2.43 36.64
N GLU A 110 -8.60 3.75 36.59
CA GLU A 110 -8.20 4.59 35.45
C GLU A 110 -6.74 4.33 35.05
N ASP A 111 -6.49 4.25 33.75
CA ASP A 111 -5.19 3.96 33.14
C ASP A 111 -4.57 2.60 33.53
N ALA A 112 -5.33 1.66 34.10
CA ALA A 112 -4.84 0.32 34.40
C ALA A 112 -4.48 -0.45 33.12
N LEU A 113 -3.35 -1.17 33.16
CA LEU A 113 -2.97 -2.12 32.11
C LEU A 113 -3.56 -3.50 32.44
N VAL A 114 -4.45 -3.97 31.56
CA VAL A 114 -5.17 -5.25 31.71
C VAL A 114 -5.04 -6.09 30.45
N SER A 115 -5.52 -7.33 30.50
CA SER A 115 -5.67 -8.23 29.35
C SER A 115 -7.08 -8.82 29.35
N SER A 116 -7.63 -9.15 28.18
CA SER A 116 -8.88 -9.91 28.08
C SER A 116 -8.65 -11.38 28.46
N PRO A 117 -9.52 -12.01 29.28
CA PRO A 117 -10.67 -11.43 29.97
C PRO A 117 -10.30 -10.60 31.20
N VAL A 118 -11.10 -9.57 31.49
CA VAL A 118 -10.95 -8.71 32.67
C VAL A 118 -12.26 -8.64 33.45
N GLU A 119 -12.19 -8.68 34.79
CA GLU A 119 -13.33 -8.42 35.65
C GLU A 119 -13.46 -6.90 35.92
N ILE A 120 -14.64 -6.38 35.64
CA ILE A 120 -15.03 -4.99 35.87
C ILE A 120 -16.06 -4.98 37.00
N THR A 121 -15.86 -4.14 38.01
CA THR A 121 -16.79 -4.02 39.15
C THR A 121 -17.10 -2.56 39.44
N GLY A 122 -18.23 -2.33 40.09
CA GLY A 122 -18.67 -0.98 40.41
C GLY A 122 -19.94 -0.92 41.24
N THR A 123 -20.56 0.26 41.26
CA THR A 123 -21.88 0.49 41.87
C THR A 123 -22.89 1.09 40.90
N GLY A 124 -24.17 1.00 41.24
CA GLY A 124 -25.30 1.57 40.50
C GLY A 124 -26.62 1.38 41.25
N THR A 125 -27.74 1.77 40.65
CA THR A 125 -29.07 1.64 41.26
C THR A 125 -29.41 0.19 41.63
N PRO A 126 -29.69 -0.12 42.91
CA PRO A 126 -30.08 -1.46 43.36
C PRO A 126 -31.30 -1.99 42.61
N GLY A 127 -31.18 -3.18 42.00
CA GLY A 127 -32.23 -3.78 41.16
C GLY A 127 -32.47 -3.08 39.82
N GLY A 128 -31.67 -2.07 39.46
CA GLY A 128 -31.68 -1.41 38.17
C GLY A 128 -31.09 -2.29 37.04
N SER A 129 -31.07 -1.75 35.83
CA SER A 129 -30.43 -2.42 34.68
C SER A 129 -29.25 -1.57 34.22
N LEU A 130 -28.04 -2.12 34.30
CA LEU A 130 -26.82 -1.42 33.94
C LEU A 130 -26.18 -2.07 32.73
N GLN A 131 -25.86 -1.26 31.72
CA GLN A 131 -25.16 -1.69 30.51
C GLN A 131 -23.71 -1.22 30.57
N ILE A 132 -22.76 -2.14 30.38
CA ILE A 132 -21.34 -1.79 30.23
C ILE A 132 -21.00 -1.87 28.74
N LEU A 133 -20.54 -0.77 28.16
CA LEU A 133 -20.22 -0.64 26.73
C LEU A 133 -18.76 -0.23 26.54
N VAL A 134 -18.16 -0.57 25.40
CA VAL A 134 -16.98 0.15 24.90
C VAL A 134 -17.47 1.48 24.33
N ALA A 135 -16.79 2.59 24.62
CA ALA A 135 -17.17 3.90 24.08
C ALA A 135 -17.19 3.86 22.52
N GLY A 136 -18.33 4.24 21.93
CA GLY A 136 -18.57 4.16 20.49
C GLY A 136 -19.23 2.86 20.01
N SER A 137 -19.34 1.83 20.87
CA SER A 137 -20.19 0.65 20.61
C SER A 137 -21.65 0.93 21.00
N SER A 138 -22.59 0.40 20.21
CA SER A 138 -24.00 0.25 20.61
C SER A 138 -24.29 -1.09 21.28
N GLU A 139 -23.41 -2.08 21.09
CA GLU A 139 -23.51 -3.39 21.74
C GLU A 139 -22.84 -3.33 23.12
N PRO A 140 -23.54 -3.73 24.20
CA PRO A 140 -22.94 -3.86 25.52
C PRO A 140 -22.05 -5.10 25.60
N LEU A 141 -20.92 -5.02 26.30
CA LEU A 141 -20.13 -6.22 26.68
C LEU A 141 -20.93 -7.14 27.60
N CYS A 142 -21.76 -6.52 28.46
CA CYS A 142 -22.61 -7.18 29.42
C CYS A 142 -23.74 -6.26 29.86
N VAL A 143 -24.86 -6.87 30.25
CA VAL A 143 -25.96 -6.21 30.95
C VAL A 143 -26.04 -6.86 32.33
N VAL A 144 -25.94 -6.06 33.38
CA VAL A 144 -25.90 -6.52 34.77
C VAL A 144 -26.98 -5.82 35.59
N THR A 145 -27.41 -6.47 36.67
CA THR A 145 -28.36 -5.92 37.65
C THR A 145 -27.60 -5.72 38.94
N PRO A 146 -27.41 -4.48 39.43
CA PRO A 146 -26.78 -4.25 40.72
C PRO A 146 -27.59 -4.89 41.85
N ASP A 147 -26.88 -5.44 42.85
CA ASP A 147 -27.48 -6.16 43.97
C ASP A 147 -28.18 -5.21 44.97
N ALA A 148 -28.61 -5.75 46.12
CA ALA A 148 -29.33 -4.97 47.13
C ALA A 148 -28.48 -3.86 47.78
N ASP A 149 -27.16 -3.99 47.79
CA ASP A 149 -26.21 -2.99 48.27
C ASP A 149 -25.74 -2.06 47.12
N GLY A 150 -26.21 -2.31 45.89
CA GLY A 150 -25.90 -1.55 44.68
C GLY A 150 -24.62 -1.98 43.97
N ALA A 151 -23.99 -3.09 44.37
CA ALA A 151 -22.76 -3.58 43.75
C ALA A 151 -23.02 -4.43 42.50
N TRP A 152 -22.08 -4.42 41.55
CA TRP A 152 -22.13 -5.25 40.35
C TRP A 152 -20.73 -5.73 39.92
N SER A 153 -20.68 -6.84 39.17
CA SER A 153 -19.49 -7.37 38.50
C SER A 153 -19.83 -7.86 37.09
N CYS A 154 -18.88 -7.69 36.16
CA CYS A 154 -18.96 -8.14 34.78
C CYS A 154 -17.59 -8.61 34.26
N THR A 155 -17.53 -9.81 33.70
CA THR A 155 -16.32 -10.30 33.02
C THR A 155 -16.34 -9.89 31.54
N ALA A 156 -15.61 -8.84 31.21
CA ALA A 156 -15.42 -8.44 29.82
C ALA A 156 -14.48 -9.41 29.08
N THR A 157 -14.96 -9.93 27.96
CA THR A 157 -14.22 -10.77 27.00
C THR A 157 -14.11 -10.06 25.65
N GLY A 158 -13.10 -10.39 24.86
CA GLY A 158 -12.96 -9.88 23.49
C GLY A 158 -12.51 -8.42 23.38
N LEU A 159 -12.02 -7.80 24.46
CA LEU A 159 -11.41 -6.47 24.39
C LEU A 159 -10.15 -6.52 23.50
N PRO A 160 -10.07 -5.73 22.41
CA PRO A 160 -8.89 -5.70 21.55
C PRO A 160 -7.72 -5.03 22.27
N SER A 161 -6.48 -5.37 21.90
CA SER A 161 -5.30 -4.69 22.44
C SER A 161 -5.28 -3.23 21.99
N SER A 162 -5.17 -2.28 22.91
CA SER A 162 -5.15 -0.84 22.64
C SER A 162 -4.40 -0.08 23.73
N SER A 163 -3.78 1.04 23.33
CA SER A 163 -3.20 2.05 24.22
C SER A 163 -4.26 2.90 24.95
N SER A 164 -5.52 2.83 24.51
CA SER A 164 -6.68 3.40 25.21
C SER A 164 -7.98 2.67 24.81
N THR A 165 -8.72 2.19 25.81
CA THR A 165 -10.04 1.58 25.68
C THR A 165 -10.93 2.15 26.77
N THR A 166 -11.77 3.12 26.40
CA THR A 166 -12.77 3.68 27.32
C THR A 166 -13.95 2.73 27.44
N LEU A 167 -14.22 2.28 28.66
CA LEU A 167 -15.46 1.60 29.03
C LEU A 167 -16.46 2.64 29.55
N ARG A 168 -17.75 2.36 29.40
CA ARG A 168 -18.85 3.24 29.83
C ARG A 168 -19.95 2.42 30.49
N ALA A 169 -20.27 2.72 31.75
CA ALA A 169 -21.42 2.17 32.46
C ALA A 169 -22.62 3.11 32.27
N VAL A 170 -23.79 2.58 31.92
CA VAL A 170 -24.99 3.37 31.59
C VAL A 170 -26.23 2.72 32.16
N GLU A 171 -27.05 3.48 32.91
CA GLU A 171 -28.40 3.04 33.31
C GLU A 171 -29.46 3.57 32.32
N PRO A 172 -30.16 2.71 31.55
CA PRO A 172 -31.09 3.15 30.51
C PRO A 172 -32.31 3.90 31.05
N ALA A 173 -32.35 5.23 30.90
CA ALA A 173 -33.48 6.06 31.28
C ALA A 173 -34.56 6.13 30.17
N ALA A 174 -35.83 5.95 30.54
CA ALA A 174 -36.96 5.88 29.61
C ALA A 174 -37.40 7.21 28.94
N GLY A 175 -36.56 8.24 28.92
CA GLY A 175 -36.93 9.54 28.33
C GLY A 175 -36.04 10.75 28.67
N GLY A 176 -34.75 10.56 28.96
CA GLY A 176 -33.83 11.65 29.30
C GLY A 176 -32.36 11.24 29.18
N SER A 177 -31.44 12.11 29.58
CA SER A 177 -30.03 11.76 29.72
C SER A 177 -29.88 10.70 30.81
N ALA A 178 -29.50 9.49 30.41
CA ALA A 178 -29.08 8.43 31.32
C ALA A 178 -27.85 8.88 32.12
N PRO A 179 -27.79 8.64 33.45
CA PRO A 179 -26.56 8.81 34.20
C PRO A 179 -25.55 7.74 33.73
N ASP A 180 -24.30 8.17 33.57
CA ASP A 180 -23.21 7.34 33.09
C ASP A 180 -21.89 7.66 33.79
N ASP A 181 -21.00 6.67 33.78
CA ASP A 181 -19.61 6.79 34.20
C ASP A 181 -18.69 6.11 33.18
N THR A 182 -17.42 6.54 33.15
CA THR A 182 -16.42 6.07 32.19
C THR A 182 -15.06 5.87 32.81
N VAL A 183 -14.42 4.75 32.50
CA VAL A 183 -13.02 4.45 32.84
C VAL A 183 -12.22 4.17 31.57
N SER A 184 -11.01 4.75 31.46
CA SER A 184 -10.07 4.48 30.38
C SER A 184 -9.06 3.42 30.81
N LEU A 185 -8.96 2.35 30.03
CA LEU A 185 -8.02 1.24 30.28
C LEU A 185 -6.97 1.14 29.18
N ARG A 186 -5.84 0.52 29.48
CA ARG A 186 -4.89 0.01 28.47
C ARG A 186 -5.04 -1.50 28.40
N VAL A 187 -5.26 -2.05 27.21
CA VAL A 187 -5.49 -3.49 27.03
C VAL A 187 -4.32 -4.07 26.26
N LEU A 188 -3.61 -5.05 26.83
CA LEU A 188 -2.51 -5.76 26.16
C LEU A 188 -2.69 -7.27 26.29
N ASN A 189 -3.33 -7.86 25.29
CA ASN A 189 -3.51 -9.31 25.19
C ASN A 189 -2.20 -10.03 24.85
N ALA A 190 -2.18 -11.35 25.00
CA ALA A 190 -1.08 -12.17 24.52
C ALA A 190 -0.88 -12.03 23.00
N PRO A 191 0.36 -12.14 22.49
CA PRO A 191 0.59 -12.29 21.05
C PRO A 191 0.16 -13.70 20.60
N THR A 192 0.05 -13.92 19.29
CA THR A 192 -0.11 -15.25 18.71
C THR A 192 1.24 -15.80 18.23
N VAL A 193 1.35 -17.12 18.14
CA VAL A 193 2.45 -17.85 17.48
C VAL A 193 1.80 -18.76 16.44
N THR A 194 2.29 -18.76 15.20
CA THR A 194 1.75 -19.57 14.10
C THR A 194 2.71 -20.65 13.59
N GLY A 195 3.95 -20.66 14.08
CA GLY A 195 5.00 -21.61 13.72
C GLY A 195 6.18 -20.89 13.09
N GLY A 196 6.88 -21.53 12.17
CA GLY A 196 7.82 -20.86 11.27
C GLY A 196 7.20 -20.46 9.93
N PRO A 197 8.02 -19.99 8.98
CA PRO A 197 7.58 -19.50 7.66
C PRO A 197 6.77 -20.51 6.83
N ARG A 198 6.78 -21.79 7.20
CA ARG A 198 6.08 -22.89 6.51
C ARG A 198 5.14 -23.69 7.42
N GLY A 199 4.63 -23.06 8.49
CA GLY A 199 3.73 -23.69 9.47
C GLY A 199 4.49 -24.23 10.67
N THR A 200 4.07 -25.37 11.23
CA THR A 200 4.70 -25.93 12.44
C THR A 200 6.12 -26.45 12.23
N LEU A 201 6.53 -26.75 10.99
CA LEU A 201 7.91 -27.10 10.65
C LEU A 201 8.75 -25.83 10.40
N THR A 202 9.97 -25.78 10.94
CA THR A 202 10.79 -24.56 10.89
C THR A 202 12.31 -24.78 10.93
N ASN A 203 13.03 -23.97 10.16
CA ASN A 203 14.47 -23.71 10.27
C ASN A 203 14.86 -22.83 11.48
N ALA A 204 14.29 -23.13 12.65
CA ALA A 204 14.38 -22.35 13.89
C ALA A 204 13.84 -20.90 13.85
N VAL A 205 13.24 -20.45 12.74
CA VAL A 205 12.51 -19.17 12.68
C VAL A 205 11.08 -19.36 13.18
N VAL A 206 10.65 -18.55 14.15
CA VAL A 206 9.26 -18.51 14.63
C VAL A 206 8.61 -17.17 14.27
N GLN A 207 7.31 -17.19 14.03
CA GLN A 207 6.49 -16.05 13.62
C GLN A 207 5.08 -16.09 14.24
N GLY A 208 4.37 -14.98 14.14
CA GLY A 208 2.99 -14.83 14.57
C GLY A 208 2.48 -13.40 14.44
N SER A 209 1.43 -13.06 15.18
CA SER A 209 0.90 -11.69 15.28
C SER A 209 1.02 -11.10 16.69
N ALA A 210 1.13 -9.79 16.77
CA ALA A 210 1.27 -8.99 17.97
C ALA A 210 0.72 -7.57 17.73
N VAL A 211 0.74 -6.71 18.74
CA VAL A 211 0.45 -5.28 18.56
C VAL A 211 1.52 -4.66 17.66
N PRO A 212 1.17 -3.84 16.65
CA PRO A 212 2.15 -3.14 15.82
C PRO A 212 3.21 -2.38 16.64
N GLY A 213 4.48 -2.50 16.26
CA GLY A 213 5.60 -1.91 16.99
C GLY A 213 5.92 -2.56 18.35
N ALA A 214 5.24 -3.63 18.76
CA ALA A 214 5.58 -4.36 19.97
C ALA A 214 6.91 -5.11 19.83
N THR A 215 7.66 -5.20 20.92
CA THR A 215 8.77 -6.15 21.04
C THR A 215 8.22 -7.47 21.57
N VAL A 216 8.25 -8.50 20.74
CA VAL A 216 7.85 -9.86 21.05
C VAL A 216 9.09 -10.66 21.47
N THR A 217 8.96 -11.42 22.55
CA THR A 217 9.95 -12.42 22.99
C THR A 217 9.31 -13.80 22.90
N ALA A 218 9.84 -14.65 22.03
CA ALA A 218 9.44 -16.04 21.89
C ALA A 218 10.43 -16.96 22.61
N THR A 219 9.93 -18.01 23.24
CA THR A 219 10.72 -18.96 24.05
C THR A 219 10.35 -20.39 23.71
N ALA A 220 11.36 -21.25 23.55
CA ALA A 220 11.26 -22.65 23.20
C ALA A 220 12.15 -23.47 24.15
N GLY A 221 11.61 -23.85 25.31
CA GLY A 221 12.38 -24.47 26.39
C GLY A 221 13.46 -23.52 26.93
N ALA A 222 14.74 -23.87 26.71
CA ALA A 222 15.89 -23.05 27.09
C ALA A 222 16.28 -21.99 26.02
N PHE A 223 15.76 -22.12 24.80
CA PHE A 223 16.04 -21.20 23.70
C PHE A 223 15.07 -20.03 23.72
N ALA A 224 15.54 -18.85 23.31
CA ALA A 224 14.70 -17.66 23.18
C ALA A 224 15.14 -16.81 21.98
N CYS A 225 14.21 -16.03 21.45
CA CYS A 225 14.49 -14.97 20.49
C CYS A 225 13.58 -13.78 20.71
N SER A 226 13.96 -12.64 20.15
CA SER A 226 13.11 -11.44 20.14
C SER A 226 12.99 -10.89 18.74
N GLY A 227 11.79 -10.44 18.39
CA GLY A 227 11.47 -9.78 17.14
C GLY A 227 10.52 -8.61 17.40
N THR A 228 10.58 -7.59 16.55
CA THR A 228 9.63 -6.47 16.58
C THR A 228 8.50 -6.71 15.60
N ALA A 229 7.27 -6.48 16.02
CA ALA A 229 6.11 -6.51 15.15
C ALA A 229 6.10 -5.31 14.21
N ASP A 230 5.83 -5.54 12.92
CA ASP A 230 5.66 -4.50 11.92
C ASP A 230 4.28 -3.80 12.01
N ALA A 231 3.98 -2.92 11.05
CA ALA A 231 2.73 -2.16 11.01
C ALA A 231 1.47 -3.06 10.86
N SER A 232 1.61 -4.25 10.27
CA SER A 232 0.52 -5.25 10.18
C SER A 232 0.34 -6.06 11.47
N GLY A 233 1.25 -5.89 12.43
CA GLY A 233 1.34 -6.71 13.63
C GLY A 233 2.08 -8.04 13.42
N ALA A 234 2.56 -8.34 12.20
CA ALA A 234 3.35 -9.53 11.94
C ALA A 234 4.74 -9.41 12.58
N TRP A 235 5.22 -10.48 13.20
CA TRP A 235 6.55 -10.55 13.78
C TRP A 235 7.22 -11.88 13.44
N SER A 236 8.56 -11.88 13.40
CA SER A 236 9.35 -13.11 13.36
C SER A 236 10.67 -12.96 14.11
N CYS A 237 11.22 -14.07 14.62
CA CYS A 237 12.59 -14.14 15.12
C CYS A 237 13.18 -15.55 14.97
N ALA A 238 14.50 -15.64 14.84
CA ALA A 238 15.22 -16.92 14.83
C ALA A 238 15.62 -17.32 16.25
N LEU A 239 15.20 -18.50 16.70
CA LEU A 239 15.64 -19.12 17.95
C LEU A 239 17.17 -19.31 17.91
N ALA A 240 17.84 -18.89 18.98
CA ALA A 240 19.29 -18.62 18.99
C ALA A 240 20.20 -19.87 18.93
N ASP A 241 21.51 -19.61 18.84
CA ASP A 241 22.59 -20.57 18.60
C ASP A 241 22.49 -21.88 19.42
N GLY A 242 22.67 -23.01 18.72
CA GLY A 242 22.78 -24.34 19.32
C GLY A 242 21.46 -25.12 19.42
N ILE A 243 20.34 -24.57 18.94
CA ILE A 243 19.13 -25.36 18.71
C ILE A 243 19.38 -26.44 17.65
N THR A 244 18.83 -27.63 17.86
CA THR A 244 18.99 -28.80 16.97
C THR A 244 17.63 -29.33 16.53
N ASP A 245 17.62 -30.17 15.50
CA ASP A 245 16.41 -30.85 15.02
C ASP A 245 15.65 -31.56 16.16
N GLY A 246 14.32 -31.47 16.14
CA GLY A 246 13.44 -32.07 17.14
C GLY A 246 12.17 -31.26 17.40
N ASP A 247 11.31 -31.77 18.28
CA ASP A 247 10.06 -31.11 18.65
C ASP A 247 10.24 -30.13 19.82
N TYR A 248 9.68 -28.92 19.69
CA TYR A 248 9.74 -27.87 20.70
C TYR A 248 8.35 -27.27 20.94
N VAL A 249 8.14 -26.72 22.14
CA VAL A 249 6.93 -25.97 22.47
C VAL A 249 7.29 -24.49 22.63
N VAL A 250 6.69 -23.64 21.79
CA VAL A 250 6.92 -22.20 21.76
C VAL A 250 5.83 -21.48 22.54
N THR A 251 6.22 -20.52 23.38
CA THR A 251 5.32 -19.47 23.89
C THR A 251 5.93 -18.10 23.64
N ALA A 252 5.08 -17.11 23.37
CA ALA A 252 5.52 -15.73 23.13
C ALA A 252 4.85 -14.74 24.11
N ARG A 253 5.56 -13.66 24.43
CA ARG A 253 5.07 -12.51 25.20
C ARG A 253 5.43 -11.22 24.46
N GLN A 254 4.63 -10.18 24.62
CA GLN A 254 4.88 -8.88 23.99
C GLN A 254 4.96 -7.72 25.01
N THR A 255 5.73 -6.71 24.65
CA THR A 255 5.84 -5.42 25.35
C THR A 255 5.65 -4.30 24.33
N THR A 256 4.96 -3.23 24.70
CA THR A 256 4.68 -2.08 23.82
C THR A 256 5.25 -0.80 24.42
N PRO A 257 5.52 0.26 23.62
CA PRO A 257 5.97 1.53 24.17
C PRO A 257 5.02 2.11 25.24
N TRP A 258 3.71 1.90 25.07
CA TRP A 258 2.66 2.35 25.98
C TRP A 258 2.37 1.38 27.14
N SER A 259 2.98 0.19 27.19
CA SER A 259 2.91 -0.70 28.36
C SER A 259 3.89 -0.33 29.47
N ASN A 260 4.75 0.68 29.25
CA ASN A 260 5.76 1.16 30.21
C ASN A 260 6.69 0.03 30.73
N GLY A 261 6.99 -0.95 29.87
CA GLY A 261 7.84 -2.10 30.18
C GLY A 261 7.11 -3.30 30.80
N ALA A 262 5.81 -3.21 31.06
CA ALA A 262 5.01 -4.37 31.46
C ALA A 262 4.78 -5.32 30.27
N SER A 263 4.89 -6.63 30.53
CA SER A 263 4.68 -7.70 29.55
C SER A 263 3.22 -8.15 29.53
N SER A 264 2.73 -8.52 28.34
CA SER A 264 1.51 -9.29 28.17
C SER A 264 1.55 -10.63 28.93
N PRO A 265 0.39 -11.30 29.09
CA PRO A 265 0.32 -12.75 29.27
C PRO A 265 1.08 -13.49 28.17
N ALA A 266 1.42 -14.76 28.42
CA ALA A 266 1.99 -15.62 27.39
C ALA A 266 0.92 -16.04 26.37
N SER A 267 1.33 -16.27 25.13
CA SER A 267 0.51 -16.93 24.10
C SER A 267 0.10 -18.34 24.55
N GLU A 268 -0.93 -18.89 23.90
CA GLU A 268 -1.12 -20.33 23.88
C GLU A 268 0.17 -21.04 23.40
N PRO A 269 0.51 -22.21 23.97
CA PRO A 269 1.71 -22.95 23.59
C PRO A 269 1.53 -23.63 22.23
N LEU A 270 2.45 -23.38 21.30
CA LEU A 270 2.46 -24.02 19.99
C LEU A 270 3.56 -25.08 19.90
N GLY A 271 3.19 -26.31 19.54
CA GLY A 271 4.15 -27.33 19.14
C GLY A 271 4.71 -27.04 17.75
N ILE A 272 6.04 -26.97 17.64
CA ILE A 272 6.79 -26.85 16.39
C ILE A 272 7.75 -28.03 16.23
N GLN A 273 8.03 -28.42 15.00
CA GLN A 273 9.14 -29.28 14.66
C GLN A 273 10.26 -28.39 14.11
N VAL A 274 11.40 -28.36 14.79
CA VAL A 274 12.60 -27.70 14.29
C VAL A 274 13.38 -28.69 13.44
N ASP A 275 13.84 -28.21 12.29
CA ASP A 275 14.77 -28.87 11.40
C ASP A 275 15.70 -27.79 10.87
N VAL A 276 16.95 -27.80 11.33
CA VAL A 276 18.02 -26.87 10.94
C VAL A 276 19.09 -27.57 10.08
N THR A 277 18.85 -28.83 9.68
CA THR A 277 19.78 -29.61 8.89
C THR A 277 19.74 -29.13 7.44
N VAL A 278 20.78 -28.42 7.01
CA VAL A 278 20.89 -27.92 5.64
C VAL A 278 20.97 -29.09 4.64
N PRO A 279 20.07 -29.15 3.64
CA PRO A 279 20.08 -30.23 2.65
C PRO A 279 21.35 -30.18 1.79
N PRO A 280 21.82 -31.34 1.26
CA PRO A 280 22.98 -31.37 0.36
C PRO A 280 22.70 -30.62 -0.94
N ALA A 281 23.75 -30.23 -1.67
CA ALA A 281 23.58 -29.61 -2.98
C ALA A 281 22.93 -30.58 -3.98
N PRO A 282 21.87 -30.17 -4.73
CA PRO A 282 21.24 -31.03 -5.71
C PRO A 282 22.15 -31.27 -6.92
N GLN A 283 21.99 -32.41 -7.58
CA GLN A 283 22.78 -32.78 -8.75
C GLN A 283 22.02 -32.41 -10.03
N LEU A 284 22.67 -31.70 -10.94
CA LEU A 284 22.19 -31.48 -12.31
C LEU A 284 22.71 -32.61 -13.21
N LEU A 285 21.83 -33.49 -13.69
CA LEU A 285 22.18 -34.68 -14.49
C LEU A 285 22.03 -34.44 -16.00
N SER A 286 21.06 -33.60 -16.39
CA SER A 286 20.84 -33.18 -17.78
C SER A 286 20.32 -31.74 -17.77
N PRO A 287 20.74 -30.86 -18.69
CA PRO A 287 21.66 -31.07 -19.82
C PRO A 287 23.12 -31.31 -19.42
N SER A 288 23.95 -31.67 -20.40
CA SER A 288 25.40 -31.88 -20.21
C SER A 288 26.24 -30.63 -20.53
N SER A 289 27.48 -30.56 -20.03
CA SER A 289 28.35 -29.37 -20.19
C SER A 289 28.60 -29.02 -21.66
N GLY A 290 28.44 -27.73 -22.00
CA GLY A 290 28.62 -27.22 -23.36
C GLY A 290 27.49 -27.53 -24.34
N GLN A 291 26.43 -28.22 -23.91
CA GLN A 291 25.28 -28.54 -24.76
C GLN A 291 24.56 -27.27 -25.24
N ALA A 292 24.15 -27.29 -26.51
CA ALA A 292 23.29 -26.26 -27.10
C ALA A 292 21.82 -26.56 -26.80
N LEU A 293 21.09 -25.55 -26.35
CA LEU A 293 19.70 -25.63 -25.89
C LEU A 293 18.85 -24.53 -26.53
N PRO A 294 17.54 -24.76 -26.72
CA PRO A 294 16.64 -23.71 -27.17
C PRO A 294 16.55 -22.58 -26.12
N THR A 295 16.35 -21.35 -26.58
CA THR A 295 16.14 -20.16 -25.72
C THR A 295 14.86 -20.22 -24.87
N SER A 296 13.99 -21.22 -25.07
CA SER A 296 12.85 -21.51 -24.20
C SER A 296 12.50 -23.00 -24.22
N GLY A 297 11.90 -23.51 -23.13
CA GLY A 297 11.40 -24.89 -23.06
C GLY A 297 12.47 -25.98 -23.00
N ALA A 298 13.73 -25.61 -22.69
CA ALA A 298 14.80 -26.57 -22.47
C ALA A 298 14.50 -27.43 -21.23
N LEU A 299 14.63 -28.75 -21.33
CA LEU A 299 14.38 -29.68 -20.23
C LEU A 299 15.64 -29.86 -19.36
N PHE A 300 15.46 -29.76 -18.05
CA PHE A 300 16.48 -30.00 -17.04
C PHE A 300 16.01 -31.15 -16.15
N SER A 301 16.92 -32.04 -15.75
CA SER A 301 16.64 -33.10 -14.80
C SER A 301 17.85 -33.40 -13.90
N GLY A 302 17.56 -33.97 -12.73
CA GLY A 302 18.57 -34.20 -11.72
C GLY A 302 18.07 -34.95 -10.50
N SER A 303 18.89 -34.94 -9.45
CA SER A 303 18.52 -35.47 -8.13
C SER A 303 18.58 -34.42 -7.03
N GLY A 304 17.81 -34.67 -5.98
CA GLY A 304 17.65 -33.81 -4.82
C GLY A 304 17.05 -34.60 -3.66
N GLU A 305 16.71 -33.90 -2.58
CA GLU A 305 16.08 -34.44 -1.38
C GLU A 305 14.55 -34.46 -1.52
N ASP A 306 13.88 -35.51 -1.00
CA ASP A 306 12.43 -35.67 -1.18
C ASP A 306 11.65 -34.51 -0.55
N GLY A 307 10.62 -34.01 -1.25
CA GLY A 307 9.84 -32.86 -0.79
C GLY A 307 10.60 -31.52 -0.76
N ALA A 308 11.92 -31.50 -1.02
CA ALA A 308 12.65 -30.24 -1.23
C ALA A 308 12.26 -29.60 -2.57
N THR A 309 12.41 -28.28 -2.65
CA THR A 309 12.17 -27.51 -3.87
C THR A 309 13.50 -27.09 -4.48
N VAL A 310 13.79 -27.60 -5.68
CA VAL A 310 14.98 -27.26 -6.47
C VAL A 310 14.72 -26.01 -7.30
N SER A 311 15.64 -25.05 -7.25
CA SER A 311 15.66 -23.83 -8.07
C SER A 311 16.88 -23.84 -8.98
N ILE A 312 16.67 -23.56 -10.27
CA ILE A 312 17.72 -23.59 -11.31
C ILE A 312 17.94 -22.19 -11.85
N PHE A 313 19.19 -21.74 -11.92
CA PHE A 313 19.56 -20.40 -12.39
C PHE A 313 20.58 -20.44 -13.52
N ALA A 314 20.42 -19.60 -14.53
CA ALA A 314 21.41 -19.28 -15.56
C ALA A 314 21.98 -17.87 -15.30
N GLY A 315 23.07 -17.78 -14.55
CA GLY A 315 23.56 -16.50 -14.02
C GLY A 315 22.48 -15.79 -13.18
N ALA A 316 21.95 -14.67 -13.68
CA ALA A 316 20.90 -13.90 -13.01
C ALA A 316 19.46 -14.31 -13.39
N TYR A 317 19.27 -15.24 -14.33
CA TYR A 317 17.95 -15.68 -14.79
C TYR A 317 17.51 -16.93 -14.02
N SER A 318 16.33 -16.90 -13.39
CA SER A 318 15.69 -18.14 -12.91
C SER A 318 15.15 -18.92 -14.12
N LEU A 319 15.58 -20.17 -14.27
CA LEU A 319 15.13 -21.07 -15.32
C LEU A 319 13.84 -21.77 -14.90
N CYS A 320 13.82 -22.37 -13.72
CA CYS A 320 12.66 -23.07 -13.20
C CYS A 320 12.77 -23.26 -11.68
N GLN A 321 11.66 -23.63 -11.07
CA GLN A 321 11.57 -24.10 -9.70
C GLN A 321 10.66 -25.33 -9.69
N VAL A 322 11.05 -26.41 -8.99
CA VAL A 322 10.36 -27.71 -9.04
C VAL A 322 10.49 -28.47 -7.73
N LEU A 323 9.42 -29.14 -7.32
CA LEU A 323 9.42 -30.05 -6.17
C LEU A 323 10.12 -31.38 -6.56
N VAL A 324 11.02 -31.86 -5.73
CA VAL A 324 11.61 -33.20 -5.86
C VAL A 324 10.58 -34.25 -5.48
N SER A 325 10.54 -35.35 -6.22
CA SER A 325 9.70 -36.51 -5.89
C SER A 325 10.59 -37.75 -5.77
N GLY A 326 10.58 -38.35 -4.58
CA GLY A 326 11.53 -39.39 -4.18
C GLY A 326 12.93 -38.80 -4.11
N THR A 327 13.77 -39.08 -5.11
CA THR A 327 15.12 -38.50 -5.20
C THR A 327 15.36 -37.76 -6.51
N THR A 328 14.32 -37.56 -7.33
CA THR A 328 14.47 -37.07 -8.71
C THR A 328 13.59 -35.87 -8.99
N TRP A 329 14.06 -35.00 -9.87
CA TRP A 329 13.32 -33.85 -10.36
C TRP A 329 13.51 -33.65 -11.86
N SER A 330 12.53 -33.00 -12.49
CA SER A 330 12.56 -32.64 -13.91
C SER A 330 11.73 -31.38 -14.13
N CYS A 331 12.26 -30.41 -14.86
CA CYS A 331 11.55 -29.15 -15.16
C CYS A 331 11.78 -28.69 -16.61
N SER A 332 10.91 -27.82 -17.08
CA SER A 332 11.07 -27.08 -18.33
C SER A 332 11.45 -25.64 -18.04
N ALA A 333 12.50 -25.13 -18.69
CA ALA A 333 13.04 -23.80 -18.44
C ALA A 333 12.20 -22.69 -19.08
N ALA A 334 12.00 -21.63 -18.31
CA ALA A 334 11.52 -20.33 -18.77
C ALA A 334 12.46 -19.71 -19.82
N PRO A 335 11.97 -18.76 -20.63
CA PRO A 335 12.79 -18.16 -21.69
C PRO A 335 13.99 -17.37 -21.18
N VAL A 336 15.15 -17.57 -21.80
CA VAL A 336 16.41 -16.84 -21.54
C VAL A 336 17.00 -16.35 -22.87
N PRO A 337 17.57 -15.13 -22.93
CA PRO A 337 18.23 -14.64 -24.16
C PRO A 337 19.33 -15.58 -24.65
N ALA A 338 19.53 -15.64 -25.98
CA ALA A 338 20.62 -16.43 -26.56
C ALA A 338 21.99 -16.00 -26.01
N GLY A 339 22.80 -16.96 -25.56
CA GLY A 339 24.04 -16.67 -24.84
C GLY A 339 24.68 -17.90 -24.19
N ARG A 340 25.86 -17.70 -23.60
CA ARG A 340 26.54 -18.70 -22.76
C ARG A 340 26.38 -18.31 -21.30
N TYR A 341 25.88 -19.21 -20.47
CA TYR A 341 25.64 -18.95 -19.06
C TYR A 341 26.21 -20.07 -18.17
N PRO A 342 26.75 -19.72 -16.98
CA PRO A 342 26.92 -20.69 -15.92
C PRO A 342 25.53 -21.02 -15.36
N VAL A 343 25.18 -22.30 -15.35
CA VAL A 343 23.94 -22.81 -14.77
C VAL A 343 24.24 -23.52 -13.46
N ALA A 344 23.54 -23.13 -12.40
CA ALA A 344 23.68 -23.71 -11.07
C ALA A 344 22.30 -24.09 -10.51
N VAL A 345 22.28 -25.11 -9.65
CA VAL A 345 21.08 -25.57 -8.96
C VAL A 345 21.29 -25.51 -7.44
N LEU A 346 20.24 -25.17 -6.70
CA LEU A 346 20.16 -25.24 -5.25
C LEU A 346 18.80 -25.80 -4.84
N GLN A 347 18.68 -26.37 -3.65
CA GLN A 347 17.41 -26.83 -3.11
C GLN A 347 17.11 -26.21 -1.76
N GLN A 348 15.82 -26.05 -1.47
CA GLN A 348 15.29 -25.66 -0.17
C GLN A 348 14.35 -26.75 0.33
N ASP A 349 14.61 -27.32 1.50
CA ASP A 349 13.80 -28.38 2.11
C ASP A 349 12.40 -27.89 2.55
N PRO A 350 11.54 -28.74 3.13
CA PRO A 350 10.25 -28.33 3.69
C PRO A 350 10.32 -27.36 4.88
N ALA A 351 11.38 -27.36 5.69
CA ALA A 351 11.55 -26.50 6.86
C ALA A 351 12.03 -25.07 6.52
N GLY A 352 12.66 -24.92 5.35
CA GLY A 352 13.21 -23.68 4.84
C GLY A 352 14.73 -23.63 4.75
N ASN A 353 15.49 -24.68 5.13
CA ASN A 353 16.95 -24.65 5.00
C ASN A 353 17.37 -24.75 3.53
N VAL A 354 18.41 -24.01 3.15
CA VAL A 354 18.85 -23.85 1.76
C VAL A 354 20.23 -24.45 1.56
N SER A 355 20.34 -25.38 0.62
CA SER A 355 21.61 -26.02 0.26
C SER A 355 22.62 -25.02 -0.31
N VAL A 356 23.91 -25.38 -0.28
CA VAL A 356 24.89 -24.71 -1.16
C VAL A 356 24.55 -24.97 -2.63
N GLN A 357 24.94 -24.06 -3.52
CA GLN A 357 24.78 -24.25 -4.97
C GLN A 357 25.66 -25.39 -5.48
N SER A 358 25.16 -26.09 -6.51
CA SER A 358 25.96 -27.02 -7.30
C SER A 358 27.15 -26.33 -7.97
N GLY A 359 28.14 -27.12 -8.41
CA GLY A 359 29.16 -26.62 -9.34
C GLY A 359 28.49 -26.05 -10.62
N PRO A 360 28.98 -24.92 -11.16
CA PRO A 360 28.35 -24.27 -12.30
C PRO A 360 28.61 -25.02 -13.61
N LEU A 361 27.54 -25.40 -14.31
CA LEU A 361 27.58 -26.04 -15.61
C LEU A 361 27.45 -25.00 -16.73
N THR A 362 28.43 -24.88 -17.62
CA THR A 362 28.36 -23.91 -18.72
C THR A 362 27.47 -24.44 -19.85
N LEU A 363 26.35 -23.78 -20.11
CA LEU A 363 25.40 -24.15 -21.17
C LEU A 363 25.25 -23.03 -22.21
N VAL A 364 24.83 -23.39 -23.43
CA VAL A 364 24.68 -22.45 -24.55
C VAL A 364 23.23 -22.40 -25.02
N PHE A 365 22.55 -21.30 -24.77
CA PHE A 365 21.18 -21.07 -25.23
C PHE A 365 21.22 -20.40 -26.61
N GLN A 366 20.45 -20.94 -27.56
CA GLN A 366 20.40 -20.49 -28.94
C GLN A 366 18.95 -20.50 -29.44
N ASP A 367 18.58 -19.53 -30.27
CA ASP A 367 17.26 -19.54 -30.89
C ASP A 367 17.12 -20.77 -31.79
N ALA A 368 15.94 -21.37 -31.81
CA ALA A 368 15.64 -22.47 -32.72
C ALA A 368 15.82 -21.98 -34.16
N THR A 369 16.84 -22.50 -34.85
CA THR A 369 17.02 -22.23 -36.28
C THR A 369 15.75 -22.67 -37.00
N ALA A 370 15.09 -21.75 -37.69
CA ALA A 370 13.93 -22.05 -38.51
C ALA A 370 14.36 -22.95 -39.68
N THR A 371 14.33 -24.26 -39.46
CA THR A 371 14.53 -25.25 -40.51
C THR A 371 13.42 -25.04 -41.54
N ALA A 372 13.78 -24.51 -42.71
CA ALA A 372 12.83 -24.38 -43.81
C ALA A 372 12.22 -25.76 -44.11
N PRO A 373 10.91 -25.86 -44.41
CA PRO A 373 10.28 -27.14 -44.71
C PRO A 373 11.01 -27.84 -45.87
N GLY A 374 11.65 -28.98 -45.57
CA GLY A 374 12.30 -29.81 -46.58
C GLY A 374 11.27 -30.31 -47.58
N THR A 375 11.53 -30.06 -48.86
CA THR A 375 10.67 -30.49 -49.98
C THR A 375 10.39 -32.00 -49.90
N PRO A 376 9.14 -32.47 -50.04
CA PRO A 376 8.83 -33.90 -49.98
C PRO A 376 9.39 -34.66 -51.21
N GLY A 377 10.56 -35.26 -51.06
CA GLY A 377 11.08 -36.29 -51.98
C GLY A 377 10.64 -37.67 -51.48
N GLY A 378 9.63 -38.26 -52.12
CA GLY A 378 9.04 -39.53 -51.66
C GLY A 378 9.74 -40.79 -52.20
N THR A 379 9.65 -41.88 -51.43
CA THR A 379 9.24 -43.26 -51.83
C THR A 379 9.78 -44.27 -50.79
N GLY A 380 8.96 -45.26 -50.38
CA GLY A 380 9.46 -46.37 -49.53
C GLY A 380 8.47 -46.98 -48.52
N SER A 381 7.49 -47.73 -49.03
CA SER A 381 6.80 -48.89 -48.41
C SER A 381 6.35 -48.91 -46.93
N SER A 382 5.06 -49.19 -46.78
CA SER A 382 4.43 -49.75 -45.58
C SER A 382 4.95 -51.17 -45.24
N ALA A 383 5.11 -51.47 -43.94
CA ALA A 383 4.98 -52.81 -43.38
C ALA A 383 4.68 -52.75 -41.86
N THR A 384 3.57 -53.38 -41.44
CA THR A 384 3.26 -53.66 -40.02
C THR A 384 3.90 -55.00 -39.58
N PRO A 385 3.76 -55.46 -38.32
CA PRO A 385 4.86 -56.00 -37.52
C PRO A 385 5.07 -57.53 -37.69
N PRO A 386 5.97 -58.12 -36.89
CA PRO A 386 5.49 -59.22 -36.05
C PRO A 386 6.05 -59.23 -34.61
N ALA A 387 5.36 -59.96 -33.74
CA ALA A 387 5.87 -60.41 -32.44
C ALA A 387 6.30 -61.88 -32.51
N THR A 388 7.28 -62.29 -31.69
CA THR A 388 7.22 -63.42 -30.71
C THR A 388 8.57 -64.03 -30.31
N SER A 389 8.67 -64.36 -29.01
CA SER A 389 9.39 -65.47 -28.33
C SER A 389 10.89 -65.75 -28.57
N GLY A 390 11.63 -65.94 -27.45
CA GLY A 390 12.86 -66.75 -27.47
C GLY A 390 13.78 -66.68 -26.23
N GLY A 391 13.60 -67.61 -25.27
CA GLY A 391 14.74 -68.26 -24.56
C GLY A 391 15.40 -67.60 -23.33
N GLN A 392 15.12 -68.15 -22.14
CA GLN A 392 16.07 -68.25 -21.01
C GLN A 392 17.21 -69.22 -21.38
N PRO A 393 18.44 -69.16 -20.79
CA PRO A 393 18.71 -69.55 -19.39
C PRO A 393 19.77 -68.66 -18.68
N GLY A 394 20.04 -68.75 -17.37
CA GLY A 394 19.47 -69.57 -16.29
C GLY A 394 20.21 -69.29 -14.96
N SER A 395 19.63 -69.66 -13.82
CA SER A 395 20.28 -69.64 -12.50
C SER A 395 20.88 -71.00 -12.14
N PRO A 396 21.77 -71.04 -11.14
CA PRO A 396 21.61 -71.93 -9.98
C PRO A 396 21.32 -71.08 -8.71
N ASP A 397 20.40 -71.44 -7.80
CA ASP A 397 20.53 -72.45 -6.71
C ASP A 397 21.71 -72.16 -5.74
N ALA A 398 21.65 -72.31 -4.40
CA ALA A 398 20.59 -72.65 -3.41
C ALA A 398 21.20 -72.46 -1.97
N SER A 399 20.51 -72.33 -0.82
CA SER A 399 19.06 -72.30 -0.50
C SER A 399 18.75 -71.69 0.91
N ALA A 400 17.46 -71.77 1.25
CA ALA A 400 16.68 -71.65 2.51
C ALA A 400 17.31 -72.16 3.86
N PRO A 401 16.69 -71.96 5.07
CA PRO A 401 15.26 -71.66 5.28
C PRO A 401 14.78 -70.75 6.46
N SER A 402 13.57 -70.20 6.23
CA SER A 402 12.38 -70.09 7.13
C SER A 402 12.37 -69.33 8.48
N GLY A 403 11.40 -68.39 8.57
CA GLY A 403 10.61 -68.06 9.77
C GLY A 403 10.46 -66.56 10.05
N GLY A 404 9.27 -65.93 10.11
CA GLY A 404 7.91 -66.40 9.79
C GLY A 404 6.81 -65.45 10.31
N GLY A 405 5.91 -64.97 9.43
CA GLY A 405 4.71 -64.17 9.77
C GLY A 405 4.96 -62.68 10.13
N SER A 406 4.00 -61.76 10.01
CA SER A 406 2.66 -61.77 9.38
C SER A 406 2.14 -60.32 9.25
N GLY A 407 1.22 -60.04 8.32
CA GLY A 407 0.47 -58.78 8.26
C GLY A 407 0.55 -58.07 6.89
N SER A 408 -0.56 -58.06 6.15
CA SER A 408 -0.68 -57.47 4.81
C SER A 408 -1.82 -56.44 4.76
N SER A 409 -1.66 -55.40 3.95
CA SER A 409 -2.77 -54.57 3.46
C SER A 409 -2.45 -54.09 2.04
N GLY A 410 -3.32 -54.42 1.08
CA GLY A 410 -3.11 -54.16 -0.34
C GLY A 410 -3.78 -52.89 -0.89
N SER A 411 -3.72 -52.77 -2.22
CA SER A 411 -4.26 -51.72 -3.10
C SER A 411 -4.92 -52.43 -4.32
N PRO A 412 -5.53 -51.77 -5.34
CA PRO A 412 -6.19 -50.45 -5.48
C PRO A 412 -7.61 -50.56 -6.14
N GLY A 413 -8.30 -49.43 -6.44
CA GLY A 413 -9.47 -49.42 -7.36
C GLY A 413 -10.17 -48.06 -7.62
N PHE A 414 -10.31 -47.67 -8.89
CA PHE A 414 -11.05 -46.50 -9.46
C PHE A 414 -12.59 -46.74 -9.56
N PRO A 415 -13.53 -45.75 -9.76
CA PRO A 415 -13.56 -44.73 -10.84
C PRO A 415 -14.25 -43.35 -10.52
N PRO A 416 -14.38 -42.41 -11.50
CA PRO A 416 -15.02 -41.08 -11.29
C PRO A 416 -16.50 -40.99 -11.73
N GLY A 417 -17.22 -39.95 -11.28
CA GLY A 417 -18.61 -39.69 -11.69
C GLY A 417 -18.98 -38.19 -11.70
N ASN A 418 -19.63 -37.75 -12.79
CA ASN A 418 -20.24 -36.42 -12.93
C ASN A 418 -21.70 -36.44 -12.42
N GLY A 419 -22.19 -35.35 -11.85
CA GLY A 419 -23.60 -35.21 -11.47
C GLY A 419 -24.03 -33.76 -11.23
N SER A 420 -24.98 -33.27 -12.04
CA SER A 420 -25.64 -31.97 -11.91
C SER A 420 -27.04 -32.15 -11.30
N GLY A 421 -27.47 -31.29 -10.36
CA GLY A 421 -28.86 -31.33 -9.87
C GLY A 421 -29.23 -30.39 -8.72
N ASP A 422 -29.74 -29.21 -9.09
CA ASP A 422 -30.79 -28.37 -8.45
C ASP A 422 -30.66 -27.81 -6.99
N PRO A 423 -31.19 -26.60 -6.72
CA PRO A 423 -31.21 -25.98 -5.39
C PRO A 423 -32.58 -26.08 -4.69
N THR A 424 -32.62 -26.37 -3.38
CA THR A 424 -33.68 -25.88 -2.46
C THR A 424 -33.39 -26.17 -0.99
N ALA A 425 -33.87 -25.26 -0.13
CA ALA A 425 -34.04 -25.31 1.34
C ALA A 425 -32.96 -24.59 2.21
N PRO A 426 -33.37 -23.67 3.12
CA PRO A 426 -32.47 -22.93 4.00
C PRO A 426 -32.44 -23.46 5.45
N GLY A 427 -31.34 -23.22 6.18
CA GLY A 427 -31.35 -23.30 7.65
C GLY A 427 -30.00 -23.59 8.35
N GLN A 428 -29.51 -22.58 9.09
CA GLN A 428 -28.70 -22.65 10.32
C GLN A 428 -27.22 -23.07 10.30
N ASP A 429 -26.39 -22.07 10.62
CA ASP A 429 -25.38 -22.06 11.70
C ASP A 429 -24.37 -23.22 11.77
N GLY A 430 -23.25 -23.00 11.07
CA GLY A 430 -21.98 -23.68 11.34
C GLY A 430 -20.85 -22.65 11.46
N THR A 431 -20.40 -22.41 12.69
CA THR A 431 -19.14 -21.68 12.95
C THR A 431 -17.98 -22.37 12.24
N PRO A 432 -17.14 -21.67 11.46
CA PRO A 432 -15.93 -22.27 10.89
C PRO A 432 -15.00 -22.71 12.02
N ALA A 433 -14.51 -23.95 11.96
CA ALA A 433 -13.49 -24.42 12.88
C ALA A 433 -12.19 -23.61 12.70
N PRO A 434 -11.49 -23.22 13.78
CA PRO A 434 -10.18 -22.60 13.66
C PRO A 434 -9.16 -23.64 13.19
N GLY A 435 -8.32 -23.28 12.21
CA GLY A 435 -7.17 -24.10 11.84
C GLY A 435 -7.17 -24.73 10.45
N VAL A 436 -7.42 -23.94 9.40
CA VAL A 436 -6.67 -24.08 8.13
C VAL A 436 -6.29 -22.67 7.68
N VAL A 437 -5.02 -22.31 7.84
CA VAL A 437 -4.46 -21.17 7.11
C VAL A 437 -4.38 -21.62 5.65
N PRO A 438 -5.09 -20.99 4.69
CA PRO A 438 -4.90 -21.32 3.29
C PRO A 438 -3.44 -21.02 2.91
N PRO A 439 -2.81 -21.83 2.03
CA PRO A 439 -1.43 -21.60 1.64
C PRO A 439 -1.28 -20.19 1.06
N SER A 440 -0.39 -19.39 1.64
CA SER A 440 -0.08 -18.03 1.20
C SER A 440 0.29 -18.01 -0.29
N GLY A 441 -0.41 -17.20 -1.08
CA GLY A 441 -0.31 -17.20 -2.53
C GLY A 441 -1.58 -17.66 -3.25
N SER A 442 -2.77 -17.54 -2.66
CA SER A 442 -4.01 -17.66 -3.42
C SER A 442 -4.20 -16.47 -4.36
N TRP A 443 -4.92 -16.68 -5.46
CA TRP A 443 -5.41 -15.60 -6.34
C TRP A 443 -6.46 -14.71 -5.66
N SER A 444 -7.03 -15.15 -4.54
CA SER A 444 -7.98 -14.38 -3.73
C SER A 444 -7.30 -13.50 -2.68
N ASP A 445 -6.05 -13.77 -2.29
CA ASP A 445 -5.40 -13.11 -1.16
C ASP A 445 -5.43 -11.58 -1.22
N ALA A 446 -5.49 -10.95 -0.04
CA ALA A 446 -5.44 -9.51 0.09
C ALA A 446 -4.14 -8.94 -0.47
N THR A 447 -4.23 -7.73 -1.02
CA THR A 447 -3.07 -6.86 -1.26
C THR A 447 -3.32 -5.54 -0.57
N ARG A 448 -2.29 -4.69 -0.40
CA ARG A 448 -2.47 -3.31 0.11
C ARG A 448 -3.43 -2.43 -0.72
N PHE A 449 -3.89 -2.90 -1.89
CA PHE A 449 -4.92 -2.24 -2.71
C PHE A 449 -6.31 -2.90 -2.59
N THR A 450 -6.49 -3.97 -1.80
CA THR A 450 -7.81 -4.52 -1.46
C THR A 450 -8.44 -3.88 -0.23
N ALA A 451 -7.63 -3.29 0.66
CA ALA A 451 -8.10 -2.51 1.80
C ALA A 451 -8.92 -1.30 1.32
N SER A 452 -10.10 -1.10 1.92
CA SER A 452 -11.00 0.00 1.54
C SER A 452 -10.36 1.38 1.73
N LEU A 453 -10.45 2.22 0.70
CA LEU A 453 -10.18 3.66 0.84
C LEU A 453 -11.30 4.29 1.68
N GLN A 454 -10.94 5.18 2.60
CA GLN A 454 -11.89 5.89 3.46
C GLN A 454 -13.03 6.51 2.62
N PRO A 455 -14.32 6.29 2.95
CA PRO A 455 -15.43 6.63 2.06
C PRO A 455 -15.58 8.15 1.87
N ALA A 456 -15.84 8.56 0.61
CA ALA A 456 -15.98 9.97 0.24
C ALA A 456 -17.17 10.68 0.89
N VAL A 457 -18.23 9.93 1.22
CA VAL A 457 -19.50 10.41 1.80
C VAL A 457 -20.11 9.33 2.69
N GLY A 458 -20.96 9.72 3.64
CA GLY A 458 -21.71 8.81 4.51
C GLY A 458 -21.14 8.70 5.93
N VAL A 459 -21.71 7.78 6.72
CA VAL A 459 -21.52 7.70 8.18
C VAL A 459 -20.05 7.40 8.56
N GLY A 460 -19.29 6.73 7.69
CA GLY A 460 -17.85 6.45 7.88
C GLY A 460 -16.89 7.53 7.35
N ALA A 461 -17.36 8.62 6.74
CA ALA A 461 -16.47 9.66 6.20
C ALA A 461 -15.85 10.55 7.30
N GLY A 462 -16.54 10.67 8.43
CA GLY A 462 -16.13 11.48 9.59
C GLY A 462 -16.00 12.99 9.30
N PRO A 463 -15.50 13.77 10.27
CA PRO A 463 -15.20 15.20 10.07
C PRO A 463 -13.89 15.42 9.26
N VAL A 464 -13.33 14.38 8.64
CA VAL A 464 -11.95 14.35 8.12
C VAL A 464 -11.70 15.35 6.98
N TRP A 465 -12.75 15.85 6.32
CA TRP A 465 -12.66 16.82 5.23
C TRP A 465 -11.96 18.14 5.61
N TRP A 466 -12.08 18.64 6.86
CA TRP A 466 -11.39 19.89 7.25
C TRP A 466 -9.90 19.64 7.54
N ILE A 467 -9.55 18.45 8.05
CA ILE A 467 -8.16 18.00 8.18
C ILE A 467 -7.54 17.85 6.79
N ALA A 468 -8.26 17.23 5.84
CA ALA A 468 -7.82 17.09 4.46
C ALA A 468 -7.68 18.45 3.73
N LEU A 469 -8.53 19.43 4.02
CA LEU A 469 -8.35 20.83 3.57
C LEU A 469 -7.07 21.45 4.14
N ALA A 470 -6.82 21.28 5.45
CA ALA A 470 -5.63 21.82 6.11
C ALA A 470 -4.33 21.17 5.58
N VAL A 471 -4.30 19.84 5.48
CA VAL A 471 -3.17 19.06 4.94
C VAL A 471 -2.95 19.37 3.45
N GLY A 472 -4.01 19.43 2.64
CA GLY A 472 -3.92 19.82 1.24
C GLY A 472 -3.41 21.25 1.05
N GLY A 473 -3.86 22.19 1.87
CA GLY A 473 -3.35 23.57 1.92
C GLY A 473 -1.88 23.65 2.35
N LEU A 474 -1.48 22.85 3.34
CA LEU A 474 -0.10 22.76 3.81
C LEU A 474 0.82 22.16 2.73
N ALA A 475 0.38 21.12 2.01
CA ALA A 475 1.10 20.55 0.89
C ALA A 475 1.24 21.54 -0.28
N LEU A 476 0.21 22.35 -0.56
CA LEU A 476 0.32 23.44 -1.53
C LEU A 476 1.35 24.49 -1.10
N LEU A 477 1.39 24.85 0.19
CA LEU A 477 2.27 25.88 0.75
C LEU A 477 3.73 25.42 0.89
N LEU A 478 3.98 24.19 1.31
CA LEU A 478 5.34 23.64 1.55
C LEU A 478 5.94 22.93 0.34
N VAL A 479 5.12 22.38 -0.57
CA VAL A 479 5.62 21.61 -1.72
C VAL A 479 5.32 22.32 -3.04
N ALA A 480 4.05 22.64 -3.34
CA ALA A 480 3.68 23.13 -4.67
C ALA A 480 4.19 24.55 -4.98
N LEU A 481 4.05 25.49 -4.03
CA LEU A 481 4.58 26.85 -4.17
C LEU A 481 6.11 26.88 -4.20
N PRO A 482 6.85 26.22 -3.30
CA PRO A 482 8.31 26.23 -3.31
C PRO A 482 8.90 25.53 -4.54
N ALA A 483 8.30 24.41 -5.00
CA ALA A 483 8.70 23.78 -6.26
C ALA A 483 8.54 24.71 -7.48
N ARG A 484 7.54 25.60 -7.49
CA ARG A 484 7.39 26.65 -8.51
C ARG A 484 8.53 27.66 -8.44
N LEU A 485 8.86 28.14 -7.24
CA LEU A 485 9.93 29.12 -7.04
C LEU A 485 11.27 28.55 -7.53
N LEU A 486 11.61 27.32 -7.11
CA LEU A 486 12.80 26.59 -7.53
C LEU A 486 12.84 26.34 -9.05
N ALA A 487 11.73 25.92 -9.67
CA ALA A 487 11.66 25.75 -11.12
C ALA A 487 11.90 27.08 -11.86
N GLY A 488 11.40 28.20 -11.32
CA GLY A 488 11.68 29.54 -11.83
C GLY A 488 13.15 29.91 -11.77
N THR A 489 13.84 29.62 -10.65
CA THR A 489 15.29 29.91 -10.52
C THR A 489 16.11 29.12 -11.53
N MET A 490 15.82 27.82 -11.67
CA MET A 490 16.52 26.95 -12.61
C MET A 490 16.33 27.42 -14.06
N GLU A 491 15.14 27.88 -14.44
CA GLU A 491 14.91 28.49 -15.76
C GLU A 491 15.72 29.79 -15.95
N THR A 492 15.80 30.67 -14.94
CA THR A 492 16.59 31.91 -15.04
C THR A 492 18.10 31.68 -15.09
N VAL A 493 18.63 30.76 -14.27
CA VAL A 493 20.07 30.43 -14.25
C VAL A 493 20.47 29.76 -15.56
N ALA A 494 19.67 28.79 -16.03
CA ALA A 494 19.93 28.11 -17.30
C ALA A 494 19.82 29.04 -18.53
N ALA A 495 19.02 30.11 -18.44
CA ALA A 495 18.99 31.16 -19.47
C ALA A 495 20.26 32.04 -19.45
N ARG A 496 20.80 32.39 -18.27
CA ARG A 496 22.08 33.13 -18.13
C ARG A 496 23.26 32.32 -18.66
N ASP A 497 23.44 31.10 -18.16
CA ASP A 497 24.49 30.17 -18.63
C ASP A 497 24.43 29.94 -20.15
N GLY A 498 23.22 29.89 -20.71
CA GLY A 498 22.99 29.69 -22.15
C GLY A 498 23.33 30.92 -22.99
N ALA A 499 23.06 32.12 -22.49
CA ALA A 499 23.41 33.38 -23.14
C ALA A 499 24.93 33.63 -23.12
N GLU A 500 25.60 33.37 -21.99
CA GLU A 500 27.06 33.59 -21.86
C GLU A 500 27.90 32.58 -22.65
N ARG A 501 27.46 31.31 -22.73
CA ARG A 501 28.26 30.24 -23.36
C ARG A 501 27.74 29.76 -24.72
N GLY A 502 26.71 30.40 -25.26
CA GLY A 502 26.11 30.06 -26.56
C GLY A 502 25.63 28.60 -26.65
N ARG A 503 25.22 28.00 -25.52
CA ARG A 503 25.00 26.55 -25.38
C ARG A 503 23.65 26.25 -24.72
N THR A 504 23.01 25.19 -25.17
CA THR A 504 21.70 24.74 -24.66
C THR A 504 21.76 24.30 -23.19
N PRO A 505 20.65 24.43 -22.44
CA PRO A 505 20.64 24.34 -20.97
C PRO A 505 21.02 22.96 -20.41
N LEU A 506 21.69 22.97 -19.24
CA LEU A 506 22.39 21.82 -18.63
C LEU A 506 21.59 20.51 -18.57
N GLY A 507 20.29 20.57 -18.26
CA GLY A 507 19.45 19.38 -18.07
C GLY A 507 19.39 18.45 -19.28
N GLY A 508 19.55 18.98 -20.50
CA GLY A 508 19.64 18.16 -21.71
C GLY A 508 20.96 17.39 -21.84
N ARG A 509 22.06 17.93 -21.28
CA ARG A 509 23.40 17.36 -21.40
C ARG A 509 23.72 16.29 -20.36
N MET A 510 23.25 16.43 -19.12
CA MET A 510 23.53 15.42 -18.08
C MET A 510 22.86 14.07 -18.42
N LEU A 511 21.59 14.12 -18.84
CA LEU A 511 20.86 12.94 -19.35
C LEU A 511 21.44 12.40 -20.67
N ALA A 512 21.87 13.27 -21.60
CA ALA A 512 22.51 12.82 -22.83
C ALA A 512 23.90 12.18 -22.59
N ALA A 513 24.66 12.66 -21.61
CA ALA A 513 25.94 12.09 -21.22
C ALA A 513 25.77 10.71 -20.54
N LEU A 514 24.82 10.60 -19.60
CA LEU A 514 24.46 9.32 -18.94
C LEU A 514 23.92 8.27 -19.92
N LEU A 515 23.22 8.68 -20.99
CA LEU A 515 22.67 7.79 -22.01
C LEU A 515 23.57 7.65 -23.27
N GLY A 516 24.83 8.10 -23.22
CA GLY A 516 25.78 7.99 -24.34
C GLY A 516 25.41 8.79 -25.60
N ARG A 517 24.34 9.59 -25.57
CA ARG A 517 23.79 10.37 -26.70
C ARG A 517 24.51 11.70 -26.92
N ASN A 518 25.84 11.65 -27.01
CA ASN A 518 26.69 12.82 -27.22
C ASN A 518 27.18 12.99 -28.69
N ARG A 519 26.66 12.19 -29.63
CA ARG A 519 26.97 12.29 -31.07
C ARG A 519 25.95 13.15 -31.83
N SER A 520 26.39 13.77 -32.92
CA SER A 520 25.56 14.67 -33.72
C SER A 520 24.50 13.90 -34.52
N ARG A 521 23.34 14.51 -34.79
CA ARG A 521 22.26 13.86 -35.56
C ARG A 521 22.63 13.51 -37.00
N HIS A 522 23.72 14.09 -37.53
CA HIS A 522 24.21 13.82 -38.88
C HIS A 522 25.10 12.56 -38.98
N GLU A 523 25.39 11.89 -37.86
CA GLU A 523 26.17 10.65 -37.84
C GLU A 523 25.29 9.38 -37.93
N TYR A 524 23.97 9.53 -37.84
CA TYR A 524 23.00 8.44 -37.98
C TYR A 524 22.56 8.26 -39.45
N ASP A 525 23.51 7.99 -40.34
CA ASP A 525 23.17 7.51 -41.68
C ASP A 525 22.70 6.04 -41.59
N ARG A 526 21.38 5.85 -41.72
CA ARG A 526 20.69 4.55 -41.88
C ARG A 526 20.97 3.48 -40.82
N ALA A 527 20.57 3.74 -39.58
CA ALA A 527 19.97 2.63 -38.81
C ALA A 527 18.61 2.27 -39.45
N PRO A 528 18.23 0.99 -39.56
CA PRO A 528 16.91 0.63 -40.05
C PRO A 528 15.84 1.17 -39.10
N GLU A 529 14.94 2.02 -39.61
CA GLU A 529 13.80 2.52 -38.84
C GLU A 529 12.83 1.36 -38.55
N LEU A 530 13.02 0.71 -37.41
CA LEU A 530 12.00 -0.13 -36.79
C LEU A 530 10.78 0.76 -36.51
N ARG A 531 9.80 0.70 -37.41
CA ARG A 531 8.51 1.40 -37.31
C ARG A 531 7.63 0.72 -36.25
N ILE A 532 8.05 0.82 -34.98
CA ILE A 532 7.26 0.39 -33.83
C ILE A 532 5.97 1.22 -33.83
N SER A 533 4.82 0.57 -33.73
CA SER A 533 3.54 1.28 -33.81
C SER A 533 3.38 2.23 -32.59
N PRO A 534 2.74 3.40 -32.77
CA PRO A 534 2.46 4.31 -31.64
C PRO A 534 1.67 3.63 -30.52
N ILE A 535 0.79 2.68 -30.89
CA ILE A 535 -0.01 1.88 -29.95
C ILE A 535 0.89 0.93 -29.15
N ALA A 536 1.83 0.22 -29.78
CA ALA A 536 2.77 -0.64 -29.07
C ALA A 536 3.69 0.14 -28.12
N THR A 537 4.18 1.32 -28.54
CA THR A 537 4.96 2.20 -27.63
C THR A 537 4.14 2.73 -26.46
N ALA A 538 2.85 3.03 -26.65
CA ALA A 538 1.96 3.44 -25.58
C ALA A 538 1.64 2.28 -24.62
N GLY A 539 1.36 1.09 -25.14
CA GLY A 539 1.16 -0.13 -24.34
C GLY A 539 2.39 -0.48 -23.49
N ALA A 540 3.59 -0.46 -24.09
CA ALA A 540 4.84 -0.67 -23.37
C ALA A 540 5.08 0.39 -22.27
N ALA A 541 4.71 1.65 -22.51
CA ALA A 541 4.80 2.69 -21.49
C ALA A 541 3.79 2.48 -20.34
N VAL A 542 2.55 2.05 -20.62
CA VAL A 542 1.57 1.71 -19.58
C VAL A 542 2.01 0.48 -18.77
N LEU A 543 2.55 -0.56 -19.42
CA LEU A 543 3.11 -1.73 -18.73
C LEU A 543 4.29 -1.36 -17.82
N ALA A 544 5.19 -0.48 -18.28
CA ALA A 544 6.30 0.03 -17.46
C ALA A 544 5.80 0.85 -16.27
N ALA A 545 4.79 1.71 -16.47
CA ALA A 545 4.16 2.46 -15.37
C ALA A 545 3.46 1.52 -14.37
N ALA A 546 2.78 0.49 -14.85
CA ALA A 546 2.12 -0.49 -14.00
C ALA A 546 3.12 -1.27 -13.14
N ALA A 547 4.25 -1.71 -13.73
CA ALA A 547 5.32 -2.38 -13.00
C ALA A 547 5.93 -1.48 -11.92
N ILE A 548 6.14 -0.19 -12.21
CA ILE A 548 6.60 0.79 -11.21
C ILE A 548 5.60 0.95 -10.05
N VAL A 549 4.31 0.96 -10.34
CA VAL A 549 3.24 1.11 -9.34
C VAL A 549 3.08 -0.15 -8.49
N THR A 550 3.15 -1.36 -9.07
CA THR A 550 3.13 -2.59 -8.27
C THR A 550 4.37 -2.72 -7.39
N LEU A 551 5.54 -2.28 -7.87
CA LEU A 551 6.82 -2.30 -7.12
C LEU A 551 6.97 -1.15 -6.10
N SER A 552 5.96 -0.32 -5.86
CA SER A 552 6.00 0.69 -4.77
C SER A 552 5.71 0.09 -3.37
N ALA A 553 5.68 -1.24 -3.24
CA ALA A 553 5.73 -2.02 -2.00
C ALA A 553 6.70 -3.21 -2.16
N PRO A 554 7.04 -3.89 -1.05
CA PRO A 554 7.42 -5.30 -1.08
C PRO A 554 6.41 -6.15 -1.88
N VAL A 555 6.88 -7.26 -2.46
CA VAL A 555 6.03 -8.23 -3.17
C VAL A 555 6.13 -9.55 -2.44
N GLU A 556 5.06 -9.93 -1.76
CA GLU A 556 5.03 -11.09 -0.85
C GLU A 556 4.28 -12.28 -1.45
N ASN A 557 3.12 -12.06 -2.09
CA ASN A 557 2.22 -13.11 -2.58
C ASN A 557 2.17 -13.16 -4.12
N GLN A 558 2.84 -14.12 -4.77
CA GLN A 558 3.05 -14.10 -6.22
C GLN A 558 1.76 -14.04 -7.07
N PRO A 559 0.69 -14.81 -6.81
CA PRO A 559 -0.51 -14.80 -7.67
C PRO A 559 -1.44 -13.60 -7.45
N ALA A 560 -1.65 -13.18 -6.19
CA ALA A 560 -2.41 -11.96 -5.88
C ALA A 560 -1.75 -10.70 -6.47
N TYR A 561 -0.42 -10.63 -6.47
CA TYR A 561 0.29 -9.52 -7.12
C TYR A 561 0.20 -9.55 -8.66
N LEU A 562 -0.07 -10.71 -9.29
CA LEU A 562 -0.39 -10.75 -10.72
C LEU A 562 -1.81 -10.23 -11.01
N ARG A 563 -2.80 -10.59 -10.19
CA ARG A 563 -4.17 -10.02 -10.23
C ARG A 563 -4.09 -8.50 -10.11
N LEU A 564 -3.37 -8.01 -9.10
CA LEU A 564 -3.09 -6.59 -8.90
C LEU A 564 -2.41 -5.96 -10.12
N PHE A 565 -1.39 -6.60 -10.71
CA PHE A 565 -0.73 -6.07 -11.91
C PHE A 565 -1.70 -5.90 -13.08
N VAL A 566 -2.60 -6.87 -13.32
CA VAL A 566 -3.64 -6.75 -14.35
C VAL A 566 -4.61 -5.61 -14.03
N ALA A 567 -5.05 -5.48 -12.77
CA ALA A 567 -5.90 -4.39 -12.32
C ALA A 567 -5.22 -3.01 -12.51
N VAL A 568 -3.93 -2.88 -12.17
CA VAL A 568 -3.14 -1.66 -12.37
C VAL A 568 -2.98 -1.34 -13.86
N VAL A 569 -2.68 -2.32 -14.72
CA VAL A 569 -2.59 -2.10 -16.19
C VAL A 569 -3.91 -1.59 -16.75
N ALA A 570 -5.04 -2.17 -16.35
CA ALA A 570 -6.36 -1.73 -16.77
C ALA A 570 -6.68 -0.30 -16.26
N ALA A 571 -6.41 -0.03 -14.99
CA ALA A 571 -6.64 1.28 -14.36
C ALA A 571 -5.80 2.38 -15.01
N LEU A 572 -4.50 2.15 -15.23
CA LEU A 572 -3.62 3.11 -15.90
C LEU A 572 -3.97 3.29 -17.38
N GLY A 573 -4.43 2.23 -18.04
CA GLY A 573 -5.02 2.30 -19.39
C GLY A 573 -6.21 3.26 -19.44
N LEU A 574 -7.18 3.10 -18.53
CA LEU A 574 -8.35 3.96 -18.42
C LEU A 574 -7.98 5.41 -18.09
N VAL A 575 -7.11 5.64 -17.12
CA VAL A 575 -6.64 6.98 -16.72
C VAL A 575 -5.97 7.72 -17.89
N ASN A 576 -5.11 7.04 -18.66
CA ASN A 576 -4.49 7.64 -19.85
C ASN A 576 -5.49 7.86 -20.99
N LEU A 577 -6.46 6.97 -21.18
CA LEU A 577 -7.52 7.11 -22.16
C LEU A 577 -8.37 8.35 -21.86
N ILE A 578 -8.85 8.51 -20.62
CA ILE A 578 -9.65 9.66 -20.19
C ILE A 578 -8.82 10.96 -20.26
N ALA A 579 -7.57 10.96 -19.78
CA ALA A 579 -6.68 12.12 -19.79
C ALA A 579 -6.34 12.64 -21.20
N THR A 580 -6.53 11.84 -22.25
CA THR A 580 -6.20 12.19 -23.63
C THR A 580 -7.45 12.35 -24.51
N VAL A 581 -8.37 11.39 -24.50
CA VAL A 581 -9.55 11.36 -25.36
C VAL A 581 -10.58 12.41 -24.95
N VAL A 582 -10.89 12.56 -23.66
CA VAL A 582 -11.93 13.52 -23.22
C VAL A 582 -11.53 14.95 -23.57
N PRO A 583 -10.32 15.45 -23.23
CA PRO A 583 -9.94 16.81 -23.59
C PRO A 583 -9.75 16.97 -25.10
N ALA A 584 -9.28 15.96 -25.84
CA ALA A 584 -9.18 16.03 -27.30
C ALA A 584 -10.55 16.10 -28.00
N ARG A 585 -11.56 15.38 -27.51
CA ARG A 585 -12.94 15.46 -28.03
C ARG A 585 -13.59 16.79 -27.69
N VAL A 586 -13.44 17.29 -26.46
CA VAL A 586 -13.93 18.63 -26.11
C VAL A 586 -13.17 19.72 -26.88
N ALA A 587 -11.86 19.54 -27.12
CA ALA A 587 -11.06 20.42 -27.99
C ALA A 587 -11.68 20.56 -29.38
N SER A 588 -11.97 19.43 -30.03
CA SER A 588 -12.49 19.40 -31.39
C SER A 588 -13.93 19.90 -31.47
N LEU A 589 -14.78 19.54 -30.51
CA LEU A 589 -16.22 19.82 -30.55
C LEU A 589 -16.60 21.20 -30.00
N ALA A 590 -16.04 21.60 -28.87
CA ALA A 590 -16.40 22.86 -28.19
C ALA A 590 -15.50 24.04 -28.58
N PHE A 591 -14.26 23.78 -29.02
CA PHE A 591 -13.26 24.83 -29.29
C PHE A 591 -12.68 24.82 -30.71
N GLY A 592 -12.98 23.82 -31.53
CA GLY A 592 -12.43 23.70 -32.90
C GLY A 592 -10.91 23.48 -32.96
N ILE A 593 -10.29 22.99 -31.87
CA ILE A 593 -8.83 22.84 -31.75
C ILE A 593 -8.44 21.40 -32.13
N SER A 594 -7.61 21.28 -33.17
CA SER A 594 -6.90 20.03 -33.47
C SER A 594 -5.83 19.75 -32.42
N SER A 595 -5.87 18.57 -31.82
CA SER A 595 -4.88 18.14 -30.83
C SER A 595 -4.29 16.77 -31.17
N SER A 596 -3.06 16.54 -30.74
CA SER A 596 -2.30 15.31 -30.94
C SER A 596 -1.82 14.78 -29.59
N VAL A 597 -1.74 13.45 -29.47
CA VAL A 597 -1.23 12.79 -28.28
C VAL A 597 0.25 12.47 -28.48
N ARG A 598 1.10 12.79 -27.51
CA ARG A 598 2.53 12.47 -27.53
C ARG A 598 2.95 11.82 -26.22
N LEU A 599 3.63 10.68 -26.31
CA LEU A 599 4.26 10.02 -25.15
C LEU A 599 5.32 10.94 -24.54
N ARG A 600 5.39 10.96 -23.21
CA ARG A 600 6.34 11.76 -22.44
C ARG A 600 7.11 10.85 -21.49
N PRO A 601 8.26 10.28 -21.92
CA PRO A 601 9.06 9.35 -21.10
C PRO A 601 9.45 9.90 -19.73
N GLY A 602 9.62 11.23 -19.60
CA GLY A 602 9.88 11.87 -18.30
C GLY A 602 8.77 11.68 -17.26
N LEU A 603 7.54 11.33 -17.65
CA LEU A 603 6.48 11.01 -16.71
C LEU A 603 6.68 9.63 -16.03
N LEU A 604 7.38 8.68 -16.69
CA LEU A 604 7.80 7.43 -16.04
C LEU A 604 8.84 7.67 -14.95
N LEU A 605 9.72 8.67 -15.11
CA LEU A 605 10.66 9.08 -14.07
C LEU A 605 9.93 9.73 -12.88
N VAL A 606 8.85 10.47 -13.13
CA VAL A 606 7.97 11.00 -12.07
C VAL A 606 7.27 9.85 -11.34
N ALA A 607 6.71 8.88 -12.06
CA ALA A 607 6.11 7.68 -11.48
C ALA A 607 7.12 6.90 -10.60
N ALA A 608 8.34 6.67 -11.11
CA ALA A 608 9.39 5.97 -10.37
C ALA A 608 9.85 6.74 -9.12
N GLY A 609 9.96 8.07 -9.20
CA GLY A 609 10.27 8.91 -8.04
C GLY A 609 9.19 8.86 -6.96
N LEU A 610 7.92 8.87 -7.35
CA LEU A 610 6.79 8.80 -6.42
C LEU A 610 6.62 7.40 -5.82
N ALA A 611 6.88 6.34 -6.59
CA ALA A 611 6.95 4.97 -6.09
C ALA A 611 8.09 4.82 -5.06
N LEU A 612 9.27 5.39 -5.32
CA LEU A 612 10.39 5.40 -4.38
C LEU A 612 10.07 6.20 -3.11
N VAL A 613 9.46 7.39 -3.24
CA VAL A 613 9.02 8.17 -2.07
C VAL A 613 7.98 7.40 -1.26
N SER A 614 7.00 6.78 -1.90
CA SER A 614 5.99 5.96 -1.22
C SER A 614 6.61 4.81 -0.43
N ARG A 615 7.67 4.20 -0.96
CA ARG A 615 8.38 3.09 -0.31
C ARG A 615 9.33 3.56 0.80
N LEU A 616 10.00 4.70 0.65
CA LEU A 616 10.91 5.26 1.66
C LEU A 616 10.17 5.94 2.82
N ALA A 617 9.00 6.52 2.55
CA ALA A 617 8.10 7.09 3.54
C ALA A 617 7.03 6.10 4.01
N ASP A 618 7.05 4.87 3.48
CA ASP A 618 6.18 3.74 3.83
C ASP A 618 4.68 4.14 3.89
N LEU A 619 4.21 4.70 2.78
CA LEU A 619 2.88 5.31 2.66
C LEU A 619 1.80 4.29 2.28
N GLU A 620 0.78 4.18 3.13
CA GLU A 620 -0.43 3.39 2.89
C GLU A 620 -1.66 4.31 2.82
N PRO A 621 -2.37 4.45 1.68
CA PRO A 621 -2.06 3.85 0.38
C PRO A 621 -0.84 4.49 -0.29
N SER A 622 -0.26 3.82 -1.29
CA SER A 622 0.89 4.39 -2.02
C SER A 622 0.51 5.55 -2.95
N LEU A 623 1.44 6.48 -3.17
CA LEU A 623 1.25 7.65 -4.02
C LEU A 623 1.41 7.27 -5.51
N VAL A 624 0.29 6.88 -6.13
CA VAL A 624 0.24 6.42 -7.52
C VAL A 624 0.23 7.59 -8.52
N PHE A 625 1.10 7.52 -9.53
CA PHE A 625 1.03 8.35 -10.73
C PHE A 625 1.34 7.52 -11.97
N GLY A 626 0.44 7.51 -12.94
CA GLY A 626 0.56 6.63 -14.12
C GLY A 626 0.24 7.28 -15.47
N LEU A 627 0.21 8.62 -15.57
CA LEU A 627 0.12 9.27 -16.88
C LEU A 627 1.43 9.06 -17.66
N VAL A 628 1.34 8.53 -18.88
CA VAL A 628 2.49 8.33 -19.79
C VAL A 628 2.41 9.17 -21.06
N ALA A 629 1.23 9.72 -21.35
CA ALA A 629 0.95 10.55 -22.51
C ALA A 629 0.55 11.99 -22.12
N GLY A 630 0.83 12.95 -23.00
CA GLY A 630 0.39 14.33 -22.87
C GLY A 630 -0.15 14.90 -24.17
N LEU A 631 -1.10 15.82 -24.06
CA LEU A 631 -1.71 16.50 -25.20
C LEU A 631 -0.82 17.63 -25.74
N VAL A 632 -0.81 17.77 -27.06
CA VAL A 632 -0.12 18.82 -27.80
C VAL A 632 -1.09 19.41 -28.84
N ILE A 633 -1.37 20.71 -28.80
CA ILE A 633 -2.11 21.39 -29.88
C ILE A 633 -1.34 21.20 -31.18
N ALA A 634 -2.03 20.83 -32.25
CA ALA A 634 -1.42 20.69 -33.56
C ALA A 634 -1.27 22.08 -34.20
N ASP A 635 -0.03 22.52 -34.43
CA ASP A 635 0.23 23.74 -35.18
C ASP A 635 -0.19 23.54 -36.64
N SER A 636 -1.20 24.28 -37.08
CA SER A 636 -1.69 24.25 -38.46
C SER A 636 -0.77 25.05 -39.40
N GLY A 637 0.45 24.54 -39.63
CA GLY A 637 1.39 25.11 -40.60
C GLY A 637 2.86 24.84 -40.30
N SER A 638 3.40 23.76 -40.85
CA SER A 638 4.82 23.68 -41.19
C SER A 638 4.98 23.94 -42.69
N PRO A 639 5.93 24.78 -43.16
CA PRO A 639 6.16 25.01 -44.58
C PRO A 639 6.70 23.79 -45.35
N ASP A 640 7.23 22.79 -44.64
CA ASP A 640 8.01 21.69 -45.24
C ASP A 640 7.17 20.62 -45.97
N SER A 641 5.85 20.78 -46.04
CA SER A 641 4.98 20.00 -46.94
C SER A 641 4.44 20.86 -48.09
N ALA A 642 5.32 21.63 -48.73
CA ALA A 642 5.11 22.06 -50.10
C ALA A 642 5.14 20.82 -51.03
N PRO A 643 4.04 20.48 -51.73
CA PRO A 643 4.07 19.38 -52.68
C PRO A 643 5.08 19.72 -53.80
N SER A 644 5.86 18.71 -54.20
CA SER A 644 6.76 18.83 -55.34
C SER A 644 5.98 19.33 -56.56
N ARG A 645 6.48 20.39 -57.20
CA ARG A 645 5.84 21.08 -58.32
C ARG A 645 5.79 20.16 -59.55
N SER A 646 4.83 19.25 -59.61
CA SER A 646 4.53 18.46 -60.81
C SER A 646 3.87 19.36 -61.85
N THR A 647 4.57 19.57 -62.96
CA THR A 647 4.06 20.32 -64.12
C THR A 647 3.08 19.47 -64.92
N ASP A 648 1.80 19.47 -64.54
CA ASP A 648 0.71 19.11 -65.46
C ASP A 648 -0.64 19.72 -65.00
N PRO A 649 -1.32 20.55 -65.82
CA PRO A 649 -2.56 21.20 -65.40
C PRO A 649 -3.81 20.42 -65.84
N THR A 650 -4.49 19.76 -64.89
CA THR A 650 -5.87 19.27 -65.08
C THR A 650 -6.84 19.91 -64.06
N PRO A 651 -7.94 20.56 -64.51
CA PRO A 651 -8.78 21.38 -63.63
C PRO A 651 -9.90 20.56 -62.96
N ALA A 652 -9.56 19.73 -61.97
CA ALA A 652 -10.53 18.85 -61.29
C ALA A 652 -10.35 18.70 -59.76
N ALA A 653 -9.80 19.71 -59.07
CA ALA A 653 -9.61 19.67 -57.61
C ALA A 653 -9.96 20.98 -56.86
N VAL A 654 -10.93 21.76 -57.36
CA VAL A 654 -11.50 22.90 -56.62
C VAL A 654 -12.82 22.48 -55.96
N ARG A 655 -12.75 21.78 -54.81
CA ARG A 655 -13.88 21.64 -53.87
C ARG A 655 -13.51 21.00 -52.51
N SER A 656 -12.77 21.73 -51.68
CA SER A 656 -12.77 21.58 -50.21
C SER A 656 -11.99 22.71 -49.54
N GLY A 657 -12.47 23.95 -49.73
CA GLY A 657 -11.92 25.14 -49.08
C GLY A 657 -12.20 25.21 -47.58
N ALA A 658 -11.65 24.27 -46.79
CA ALA A 658 -11.53 24.41 -45.36
C ALA A 658 -10.27 25.22 -45.05
N ALA A 659 -10.37 26.55 -45.17
CA ALA A 659 -9.29 27.45 -44.78
C ALA A 659 -9.00 27.28 -43.28
N SER A 660 -7.92 26.58 -42.94
CA SER A 660 -7.42 26.45 -41.57
C SER A 660 -7.04 27.84 -41.07
N LYS A 661 -7.92 28.40 -40.24
CA LYS A 661 -7.77 29.72 -39.64
C LYS A 661 -6.44 29.78 -38.87
N ALA A 662 -5.47 30.51 -39.41
CA ALA A 662 -4.15 30.66 -38.80
C ALA A 662 -4.31 31.10 -37.33
N ILE A 663 -3.65 30.37 -36.43
CA ILE A 663 -3.77 30.59 -34.98
C ILE A 663 -3.02 31.88 -34.63
N GLY A 664 -3.77 32.99 -34.61
CA GLY A 664 -3.34 34.25 -34.00
C GLY A 664 -3.22 34.16 -32.47
N PRO A 665 -3.10 35.29 -31.74
CA PRO A 665 -2.67 35.34 -30.33
C PRO A 665 -3.57 34.66 -29.28
N ALA A 666 -4.60 33.90 -29.66
CA ALA A 666 -5.51 33.15 -28.79
C ALA A 666 -4.93 31.84 -28.20
N ALA A 667 -3.64 31.56 -28.41
CA ALA A 667 -2.99 30.34 -27.91
C ALA A 667 -3.07 30.15 -26.37
N PRO A 668 -2.92 31.18 -25.50
CA PRO A 668 -2.98 31.00 -24.06
C PRO A 668 -4.34 30.47 -23.56
N ASP A 669 -5.44 31.06 -24.07
CA ASP A 669 -6.82 30.66 -23.71
C ASP A 669 -7.13 29.22 -24.12
N ALA A 670 -6.69 28.82 -25.32
CA ALA A 670 -6.83 27.47 -25.81
C ALA A 670 -6.16 26.46 -24.86
N TRP A 671 -4.91 26.70 -24.47
CA TRP A 671 -4.21 25.82 -23.54
C TRP A 671 -4.80 25.82 -22.12
N GLY A 672 -5.27 26.97 -21.61
CA GLY A 672 -5.91 27.08 -20.31
C GLY A 672 -7.21 26.26 -20.22
N ARG A 673 -8.07 26.37 -21.24
CA ARG A 673 -9.31 25.60 -21.37
C ARG A 673 -9.04 24.09 -21.47
N LEU A 674 -8.08 23.68 -22.30
CA LEU A 674 -7.72 22.26 -22.44
C LEU A 674 -7.16 21.66 -21.14
N ALA A 675 -6.31 22.41 -20.44
CA ALA A 675 -5.79 22.02 -19.13
C ALA A 675 -6.91 21.89 -18.08
N THR A 676 -7.88 22.81 -18.10
CA THR A 676 -9.07 22.76 -17.23
C THR A 676 -9.88 21.49 -17.48
N VAL A 677 -10.20 21.18 -18.75
CA VAL A 677 -10.96 19.96 -19.10
C VAL A 677 -10.19 18.69 -18.73
N GLN A 678 -8.86 18.66 -18.90
CA GLN A 678 -8.04 17.51 -18.53
C GLN A 678 -8.04 17.24 -17.02
N VAL A 679 -7.90 18.29 -16.20
CA VAL A 679 -7.95 18.17 -14.75
C VAL A 679 -9.35 17.77 -14.28
N LEU A 680 -10.41 18.37 -14.82
CA LEU A 680 -11.79 18.02 -14.46
C LEU A 680 -12.16 16.59 -14.88
N ALA A 681 -11.78 16.14 -16.07
CA ALA A 681 -12.07 14.78 -16.53
C ALA A 681 -11.43 13.71 -15.63
N LEU A 682 -10.20 13.95 -15.17
CA LEU A 682 -9.52 13.07 -14.21
C LEU A 682 -10.10 13.17 -12.79
N GLY A 683 -10.43 14.38 -12.32
CA GLY A 683 -11.07 14.56 -11.01
C GLY A 683 -12.44 13.88 -10.92
N VAL A 684 -13.24 13.95 -12.00
CA VAL A 684 -14.53 13.24 -12.10
C VAL A 684 -14.32 11.72 -12.15
N LEU A 685 -13.33 11.22 -12.91
CA LEU A 685 -12.99 9.79 -12.94
C LEU A 685 -12.63 9.27 -11.54
N GLY A 686 -11.75 10.00 -10.82
CA GLY A 686 -11.36 9.68 -9.45
C GLY A 686 -12.55 9.68 -8.48
N ALA A 687 -13.40 10.72 -8.53
CA ALA A 687 -14.58 10.81 -7.67
C ALA A 687 -15.60 9.69 -7.93
N VAL A 688 -15.87 9.35 -9.19
CA VAL A 688 -16.79 8.26 -9.56
C VAL A 688 -16.23 6.90 -9.12
N ALA A 689 -14.95 6.64 -9.34
CA ALA A 689 -14.31 5.41 -8.88
C ALA A 689 -14.29 5.31 -7.34
N TRP A 690 -14.15 6.42 -6.63
CA TRP A 690 -14.13 6.47 -5.17
C TRP A 690 -15.51 6.21 -4.56
N LEU A 691 -16.58 6.73 -5.18
CA LEU A 691 -17.95 6.39 -4.82
C LEU A 691 -18.26 4.91 -5.10
N ALA A 692 -17.78 4.37 -6.23
CA ALA A 692 -17.93 2.95 -6.55
C ALA A 692 -17.17 2.04 -5.57
N ALA A 693 -15.97 2.43 -5.15
CA ALA A 693 -15.19 1.72 -4.14
C ALA A 693 -15.88 1.73 -2.76
N GLY A 694 -16.36 2.91 -2.33
CA GLY A 694 -17.12 3.03 -1.08
C GLY A 694 -18.43 2.23 -1.06
N ALA A 695 -19.05 2.02 -2.23
CA ALA A 695 -20.22 1.16 -2.36
C ALA A 695 -19.90 -0.35 -2.38
N LEU A 696 -18.65 -0.73 -2.67
CA LEU A 696 -18.18 -2.13 -2.66
C LEU A 696 -17.77 -2.60 -1.24
N GLY A 697 -17.46 -1.68 -0.34
CA GLY A 697 -17.02 -1.99 1.03
C GLY A 697 -15.59 -2.55 1.09
N ASP A 698 -15.20 -3.04 2.27
CA ASP A 698 -13.89 -3.67 2.44
C ASP A 698 -13.87 -5.11 1.90
N GLN A 699 -12.78 -5.47 1.21
CA GLN A 699 -12.66 -6.74 0.48
C GLN A 699 -11.42 -7.54 0.89
N THR A 700 -10.79 -7.19 2.03
CA THR A 700 -9.60 -7.85 2.60
C THR A 700 -9.79 -9.35 2.90
N GLY A 701 -11.02 -9.83 3.08
CA GLY A 701 -11.35 -11.24 3.28
C GLY A 701 -12.09 -11.92 2.11
N SER A 702 -12.13 -11.31 0.92
CA SER A 702 -12.95 -11.80 -0.19
C SER A 702 -12.37 -13.07 -0.84
N THR A 703 -13.17 -14.13 -0.94
CA THR A 703 -12.79 -15.37 -1.65
C THR A 703 -13.00 -15.27 -3.17
N ASP A 704 -13.70 -14.24 -3.66
CA ASP A 704 -13.93 -14.02 -5.08
C ASP A 704 -12.80 -13.17 -5.71
N ILE A 705 -12.00 -13.84 -6.54
CA ILE A 705 -10.89 -13.27 -7.32
C ILE A 705 -11.34 -12.06 -8.17
N LEU A 706 -12.57 -12.09 -8.73
CA LEU A 706 -13.09 -11.02 -9.56
C LEU A 706 -13.51 -9.80 -8.74
N MET A 707 -14.11 -9.99 -7.56
CA MET A 707 -14.46 -8.88 -6.67
C MET A 707 -13.21 -8.24 -6.07
N ALA A 708 -12.25 -9.04 -5.59
CA ALA A 708 -10.98 -8.53 -5.09
C ALA A 708 -10.18 -7.77 -6.18
N GLY A 709 -10.11 -8.31 -7.41
CA GLY A 709 -9.48 -7.63 -8.54
C GLY A 709 -10.22 -6.37 -9.00
N TYR A 710 -11.54 -6.32 -8.84
CA TYR A 710 -12.34 -5.11 -9.13
C TYR A 710 -12.15 -4.02 -8.08
N ALA A 711 -12.03 -4.39 -6.79
CA ALA A 711 -11.66 -3.47 -5.72
C ALA A 711 -10.27 -2.85 -5.97
N GLU A 712 -9.26 -3.68 -6.28
CA GLU A 712 -7.91 -3.22 -6.64
C GLU A 712 -7.94 -2.26 -7.84
N PHE A 713 -8.71 -2.58 -8.89
CA PHE A 713 -8.88 -1.71 -10.04
C PHE A 713 -9.47 -0.35 -9.64
N LEU A 714 -10.54 -0.31 -8.86
CA LEU A 714 -11.17 0.94 -8.44
C LEU A 714 -10.22 1.77 -7.57
N HIS A 715 -9.59 1.18 -6.55
CA HIS A 715 -8.64 1.89 -5.68
C HIS A 715 -7.44 2.46 -6.46
N VAL A 716 -6.91 1.71 -7.44
CA VAL A 716 -5.84 2.23 -8.31
C VAL A 716 -6.34 3.36 -9.22
N VAL A 717 -7.56 3.29 -9.77
CA VAL A 717 -8.14 4.41 -10.54
C VAL A 717 -8.29 5.67 -9.68
N VAL A 718 -8.72 5.54 -8.42
CA VAL A 718 -8.84 6.67 -7.48
C VAL A 718 -7.48 7.32 -7.24
N LEU A 719 -6.49 6.54 -6.77
CA LEU A 719 -5.15 7.02 -6.44
C LEU A 719 -4.45 7.62 -7.67
N ALA A 720 -4.47 6.92 -8.81
CA ALA A 720 -3.85 7.39 -10.04
C ALA A 720 -4.50 8.67 -10.58
N SER A 721 -5.82 8.85 -10.41
CA SER A 721 -6.53 10.05 -10.87
C SER A 721 -6.21 11.27 -10.01
N PHE A 722 -6.33 11.18 -8.68
CA PHE A 722 -6.05 12.30 -7.77
C PHE A 722 -4.55 12.63 -7.66
N GLY A 723 -3.68 11.62 -7.77
CA GLY A 723 -2.24 11.84 -7.96
C GLY A 723 -1.96 12.58 -9.27
N ALA A 724 -2.58 12.16 -10.38
CA ALA A 724 -2.39 12.80 -11.67
C ALA A 724 -2.91 14.24 -11.75
N THR A 725 -4.08 14.55 -11.18
CA THR A 725 -4.59 15.94 -11.14
C THR A 725 -3.67 16.84 -10.33
N SER A 726 -3.22 16.38 -9.16
CA SER A 726 -2.35 17.16 -8.27
C SER A 726 -1.01 17.47 -8.91
N LEU A 727 -0.39 16.48 -9.58
CA LEU A 727 0.87 16.64 -10.30
C LEU A 727 0.73 17.46 -11.60
N LEU A 728 -0.39 17.34 -12.32
CA LEU A 728 -0.68 18.21 -13.47
C LEU A 728 -0.83 19.67 -13.06
N LEU A 729 -1.39 19.94 -11.87
CA LEU A 729 -1.60 21.27 -11.31
C LEU A 729 -0.33 21.91 -10.74
N LEU A 730 0.75 21.16 -10.46
CA LEU A 730 2.04 21.74 -10.09
C LEU A 730 2.53 22.72 -11.19
N PRO A 731 2.76 24.02 -10.89
CA PRO A 731 3.01 25.03 -11.92
C PRO A 731 4.48 25.10 -12.37
N ILE A 732 5.07 23.94 -12.69
CA ILE A 732 6.48 23.75 -13.06
C ILE A 732 6.66 23.54 -14.58
N GLY A 733 7.73 24.09 -15.16
CA GLY A 733 8.14 23.82 -16.55
C GLY A 733 7.03 24.04 -17.58
N ARG A 734 6.61 22.98 -18.28
CA ARG A 734 5.54 23.01 -19.29
C ARG A 734 4.27 22.24 -18.86
N SER A 735 3.96 22.25 -17.56
CA SER A 735 2.78 21.58 -16.98
C SER A 735 1.45 22.24 -17.39
N ALA A 736 0.35 21.54 -17.12
CA ALA A 736 -1.00 22.09 -17.22
C ALA A 736 -1.20 23.23 -16.21
N GLY A 737 -0.73 23.05 -14.97
CA GLY A 737 -0.81 24.00 -13.87
C GLY A 737 -0.20 25.37 -14.19
N ARG A 738 0.98 25.43 -14.83
CA ARG A 738 1.59 26.73 -15.21
C ARG A 738 0.72 27.50 -16.22
N ARG A 739 0.05 26.79 -17.12
CA ARG A 739 -0.81 27.37 -18.17
C ARG A 739 -2.15 27.82 -17.58
N LEU A 740 -2.75 26.99 -16.74
CA LEU A 740 -3.92 27.33 -15.92
C LEU A 740 -3.66 28.58 -15.08
N LEU A 741 -2.53 28.64 -14.37
CA LEU A 741 -2.15 29.75 -13.50
C LEU A 741 -1.85 31.05 -14.27
N ALA A 742 -1.32 30.95 -15.49
CA ALA A 742 -1.12 32.11 -16.36
C ALA A 742 -2.41 32.60 -17.03
N TRP A 743 -3.41 31.72 -17.18
CA TRP A 743 -4.69 32.02 -17.81
C TRP A 743 -5.74 32.54 -16.81
N SER A 744 -5.90 31.84 -15.69
CA SER A 744 -6.80 32.18 -14.58
C SER A 744 -6.22 31.68 -13.25
N PRO A 745 -5.57 32.55 -12.46
CA PRO A 745 -5.06 32.20 -11.14
C PRO A 745 -6.14 31.66 -10.19
N ALA A 746 -7.36 32.19 -10.27
CA ALA A 746 -8.49 31.74 -9.47
C ALA A 746 -8.93 30.31 -9.83
N THR A 747 -9.04 30.00 -11.13
CA THR A 747 -9.37 28.63 -11.58
C THR A 747 -8.26 27.65 -11.22
N TRP A 748 -6.99 28.05 -11.35
CA TRP A 748 -5.88 27.23 -10.87
C TRP A 748 -5.97 26.95 -9.36
N LEU A 749 -6.19 27.99 -8.54
CA LEU A 749 -6.24 27.87 -7.09
C LEU A 749 -7.40 26.97 -6.63
N LEU A 750 -8.60 27.13 -7.20
CA LEU A 750 -9.76 26.29 -6.88
C LEU A 750 -9.51 24.82 -7.22
N LEU A 751 -8.97 24.53 -8.41
CA LEU A 751 -8.62 23.16 -8.82
C LEU A 751 -7.48 22.59 -7.98
N ALA A 752 -6.49 23.41 -7.61
CA ALA A 752 -5.36 23.02 -6.75
C ALA A 752 -5.84 22.63 -5.35
N ILE A 753 -6.64 23.47 -4.70
CA ILE A 753 -7.23 23.16 -3.38
C ILE A 753 -8.07 21.88 -3.47
N ALA A 754 -9.02 21.80 -4.41
CA ALA A 754 -9.87 20.62 -4.56
C ALA A 754 -9.06 19.33 -4.78
N SER A 755 -8.06 19.36 -5.67
CA SER A 755 -7.23 18.18 -5.99
C SER A 755 -6.33 17.77 -4.84
N PHE A 756 -5.62 18.71 -4.20
CA PHE A 756 -4.71 18.40 -3.11
C PHE A 756 -5.45 17.99 -1.84
N SER A 757 -6.65 18.52 -1.59
CA SER A 757 -7.49 18.09 -0.47
C SER A 757 -8.17 16.75 -0.71
N ALA A 758 -8.62 16.45 -1.93
CA ALA A 758 -9.10 15.11 -2.27
C ALA A 758 -7.97 14.07 -2.14
N LEU A 759 -6.76 14.39 -2.62
CA LEU A 759 -5.59 13.54 -2.42
C LEU A 759 -5.25 13.39 -0.93
N ALA A 760 -5.21 14.49 -0.16
CA ALA A 760 -4.93 14.44 1.27
C ALA A 760 -5.95 13.58 2.05
N MET A 761 -7.22 13.62 1.67
CA MET A 761 -8.29 12.83 2.31
C MET A 761 -8.05 11.32 2.21
N LEU A 762 -7.38 10.84 1.15
CA LEU A 762 -6.99 9.43 1.00
C LEU A 762 -5.81 9.02 1.90
N PHE A 763 -5.09 9.99 2.48
CA PHE A 763 -3.87 9.78 3.28
C PHE A 763 -4.01 10.24 4.73
N VAL A 764 -5.16 10.77 5.17
CA VAL A 764 -5.32 11.18 6.59
C VAL A 764 -5.12 9.99 7.56
N PRO A 765 -5.63 8.77 7.30
CA PRO A 765 -5.38 7.63 8.18
C PRO A 765 -3.88 7.31 8.36
N SER A 766 -3.10 7.27 7.27
CA SER A 766 -1.65 7.05 7.36
C SER A 766 -0.89 8.23 7.94
N LEU A 767 -1.35 9.45 7.76
CA LEU A 767 -0.76 10.61 8.44
C LEU A 767 -1.03 10.61 9.94
N ALA A 768 -2.14 10.02 10.39
CA ALA A 768 -2.42 9.79 11.81
C ALA A 768 -1.52 8.67 12.38
N ALA A 769 -1.45 7.50 11.73
CA ALA A 769 -0.53 6.42 12.12
C ALA A 769 0.94 6.90 12.14
N ALA A 770 1.37 7.62 11.11
CA ALA A 770 2.70 8.22 11.07
C ALA A 770 2.94 9.30 12.14
N ALA A 771 1.88 9.90 12.72
CA ALA A 771 2.01 10.81 13.85
C ALA A 771 2.31 10.04 15.14
N GLU A 772 1.62 8.93 15.37
CA GLU A 772 1.83 8.03 16.52
C GLU A 772 3.23 7.38 16.48
N GLU A 773 3.70 7.02 15.29
CA GLU A 773 5.07 6.52 15.05
C GLU A 773 6.15 7.62 15.01
N GLY A 774 5.79 8.91 15.15
CA GLY A 774 6.71 10.04 15.06
C GLY A 774 7.26 10.36 13.65
N ARG A 775 7.02 9.50 12.65
CA ARG A 775 7.39 9.68 11.23
C ARG A 775 6.83 10.97 10.61
N LEU A 776 5.68 11.45 11.06
CA LEU A 776 5.07 12.71 10.58
C LEU A 776 6.01 13.90 10.78
N VAL A 777 6.79 13.93 11.87
CA VAL A 777 7.79 14.97 12.13
C VAL A 777 8.88 14.95 11.07
N VAL A 778 9.36 13.76 10.66
CA VAL A 778 10.36 13.60 9.61
C VAL A 778 9.83 14.11 8.26
N LEU A 779 8.59 13.79 7.92
CA LEU A 779 7.94 14.27 6.68
C LEU A 779 7.77 15.79 6.68
N LEU A 780 7.32 16.37 7.80
CA LEU A 780 7.16 17.83 7.95
C LEU A 780 8.52 18.56 7.90
N VAL A 781 9.55 18.05 8.57
CA VAL A 781 10.92 18.59 8.52
C VAL A 781 11.47 18.52 7.10
N GLY A 782 11.26 17.41 6.38
CA GLY A 782 11.64 17.28 4.98
C GLY A 782 10.95 18.29 4.07
N ALA A 783 9.64 18.49 4.23
CA ALA A 783 8.87 19.47 3.48
C ALA A 783 9.28 20.93 3.81
N LEU A 784 9.52 21.24 5.08
CA LEU A 784 10.03 22.55 5.53
C LEU A 784 11.44 22.82 5.01
N ALA A 785 12.34 21.84 5.03
CA ALA A 785 13.69 21.96 4.48
C ALA A 785 13.66 22.19 2.96
N PHE A 786 12.83 21.44 2.22
CA PHE A 786 12.61 21.66 0.80
C PHE A 786 12.05 23.06 0.50
N ALA A 787 11.08 23.52 1.30
CA ALA A 787 10.52 24.86 1.18
C ALA A 787 11.58 25.94 1.43
N ALA A 788 12.35 25.82 2.51
CA ALA A 788 13.40 26.76 2.90
C ALA A 788 14.51 26.84 1.84
N VAL A 789 15.00 25.71 1.32
CA VAL A 789 16.00 25.67 0.24
C VAL A 789 15.47 26.33 -1.04
N SER A 790 14.23 26.01 -1.42
CA SER A 790 13.61 26.54 -2.64
C SER A 790 13.37 28.06 -2.57
N VAL A 791 12.87 28.56 -1.43
CA VAL A 791 12.68 30.00 -1.18
C VAL A 791 14.03 30.72 -1.10
N SER A 792 15.04 30.12 -0.47
CA SER A 792 16.38 30.71 -0.37
C SER A 792 17.07 30.82 -1.73
N ALA A 793 16.99 29.78 -2.57
CA ALA A 793 17.48 29.82 -3.95
C ALA A 793 16.78 30.90 -4.78
N TRP A 794 15.47 31.08 -4.58
CA TRP A 794 14.68 32.12 -5.23
C TRP A 794 15.04 33.53 -4.76
N ALA A 795 15.16 33.74 -3.45
CA ALA A 795 15.59 35.03 -2.90
C ALA A 795 17.01 35.39 -3.35
N TRP A 796 17.94 34.42 -3.35
CA TRP A 796 19.31 34.62 -3.82
C TRP A 796 19.35 35.03 -5.30
N THR A 797 18.71 34.25 -6.17
CA THR A 797 18.68 34.54 -7.61
C THR A 797 17.96 35.84 -7.95
N ARG A 798 17.00 36.27 -7.12
CA ARG A 798 16.19 37.47 -7.36
C ARG A 798 16.75 38.76 -6.78
N PHE A 799 17.48 38.71 -5.67
CA PHE A 799 17.91 39.88 -4.90
C PHE A 799 19.42 39.97 -4.65
N VAL A 800 20.20 38.92 -4.95
CA VAL A 800 21.65 38.91 -4.75
C VAL A 800 22.39 38.74 -6.08
N ALA A 801 21.94 37.81 -6.91
CA ALA A 801 22.54 37.56 -8.23
C ALA A 801 22.23 38.63 -9.29
N ASP A 802 21.27 39.52 -9.02
CA ASP A 802 20.88 40.63 -9.91
C ASP A 802 21.62 41.95 -9.58
N ASP A 803 22.24 42.04 -8.40
CA ASP A 803 23.01 43.20 -7.89
C ASP A 803 24.54 43.01 -7.98
N ALA A 804 25.01 41.92 -8.58
CA ALA A 804 26.43 41.69 -8.84
C ALA A 804 26.88 42.50 -10.10
N PRO A 805 27.90 43.36 -9.99
CA PRO A 805 28.32 44.26 -11.06
C PRO A 805 29.09 43.59 -12.21
#